data_AF-A0A1M7QK65-F1
#
_entry.id   AF-A0A1M7QK65-F1
#
_cell.length_a   1.000
_cell.length_b   1.000
_cell.length_c   1.000
_cell.angle_alpha   90.00
_cell.angle_beta   90.00
_cell.angle_gamma   90.00
#
_symmetry.space_group_name_H-M   'P 1'
#
loop_
_entity.id
_entity.type
_entity.pdbx_description
1 polymer ?
#
loop_
_entity_poly.entity_id
_entity_poly.type
_entity_poly.pdbx_seq_one_letter_code
_entity_poly.pdbx_strand_id
1 'polypeptide(L)'
;MNKLTLEIVLIFTLLTSPNILFAQSNVSVDGELKKWHPVTVTFEGPEASETDEYNPFSGYRLNVTFRHESGRIALLVPGYFAADGNAAETSATSGNKWRVHFTPPTTGQWTYTASFRMGENIAVNTSSSAGEPLSFNGASGTFTIADTDKSGPDHRAKGMLRYVGEHYLRFDNGDWFMKGGADAPETLLGYADFDGTYTHSGLTKDYGDNLIWGSTQHKDGRGATPLKKYEAHIQDWKKGDPTWKDNKGKGLIGALNYLHSKGMNALSFLTLSAGGDGKNIWPWISHTEVDRYDVSKLAQWEMVFTHGDHLGMFLHFKTHENENDQLLNGGKLGPERKLYYRELIARFAHHHALNWNLGEEHDLWEELNDPDQLNAKSDAGYIHSLDPYDHPVVSHTFPGQYQQAYTPLLGFEYFEGPSIQTNSMRPWHNFDVISYWVNASRRAGRRWNVSMDEAGTGGLGVTTDDYDDNYNQDEARATYWATIAAGGDGVEWYFGYSEEQNDLNMEDWRSRDALWDYTRHAMNFYKDNNIPFWEMENANNLTRSEKDFVFTQNGELYVIYLPAGGGSALNLQGNSGTYTVDWFNPRTGGNLQKGKEMIIEETYSREPASVLSALPNIKKPRIQGGNVTEVTGPGWVNLGIPPEDVKEDWVILVRKK
;
A
#
# COMPACT_ATOMS: atom_id res chain seq x y z
N MET A 1 27.14 -51.25 -76.78
CA MET A 1 27.98 -50.71 -75.68
C MET A 1 28.94 -49.71 -76.27
N ASN A 2 29.13 -48.50 -75.78
CA ASN A 2 28.39 -47.60 -74.88
C ASN A 2 29.29 -46.36 -74.78
N LYS A 3 28.71 -45.17 -74.92
CA LYS A 3 28.78 -44.02 -73.99
C LYS A 3 28.62 -42.71 -74.77
N LEU A 4 27.39 -42.24 -74.77
CA LEU A 4 27.04 -40.83 -74.92
C LEU A 4 27.51 -40.11 -73.65
N THR A 5 28.30 -39.06 -73.79
CA THR A 5 28.67 -38.17 -72.69
C THR A 5 27.75 -36.95 -72.73
N LEU A 6 26.92 -36.82 -71.70
CA LEU A 6 25.99 -35.72 -71.49
C LEU A 6 26.74 -34.61 -70.75
N GLU A 7 26.88 -33.42 -71.36
CA GLU A 7 27.40 -32.23 -70.66
C GLU A 7 26.29 -31.66 -69.77
N ILE A 8 26.51 -31.71 -68.46
CA ILE A 8 25.67 -31.07 -67.44
C ILE A 8 26.18 -29.65 -67.24
N VAL A 9 25.39 -28.66 -67.68
CA VAL A 9 25.58 -27.25 -67.33
C VAL A 9 25.04 -27.05 -65.91
N LEU A 10 25.95 -26.86 -64.95
CA LEU A 10 25.62 -26.52 -63.57
C LEU A 10 25.36 -25.01 -63.50
N ILE A 11 24.09 -24.59 -63.43
CA ILE A 11 23.73 -23.20 -63.14
C ILE A 11 23.86 -23.01 -61.62
N PHE A 12 24.89 -22.28 -61.18
CA PHE A 12 24.99 -21.76 -59.82
C PHE A 12 24.02 -20.59 -59.66
N THR A 13 22.83 -20.84 -59.11
CA THR A 13 21.97 -19.80 -58.56
C THR A 13 22.59 -19.30 -57.26
N LEU A 14 23.17 -18.09 -57.29
CA LEU A 14 23.47 -17.33 -56.07
C LEU A 14 22.14 -17.02 -55.36
N LEU A 15 21.82 -17.79 -54.33
CA LEU A 15 20.86 -17.40 -53.31
C LEU A 15 21.51 -16.29 -52.47
N THR A 16 21.24 -15.03 -52.83
CA THR A 16 21.50 -13.90 -51.94
C THR A 16 20.54 -14.01 -50.76
N SER A 17 21.04 -14.45 -49.61
CA SER A 17 20.34 -14.30 -48.34
C SER A 17 19.97 -12.83 -48.16
N PRO A 18 18.70 -12.48 -47.86
CA PRO A 18 18.38 -11.11 -47.51
C PRO A 18 19.15 -10.77 -46.24
N ASN A 19 20.11 -9.87 -46.35
CA ASN A 19 20.65 -9.16 -45.20
C ASN A 19 19.47 -8.39 -44.60
N ILE A 20 18.87 -8.94 -43.55
CA ILE A 20 17.98 -8.19 -42.67
C ILE A 20 18.87 -7.14 -42.03
N LEU A 21 18.86 -5.93 -42.61
CA LEU A 21 19.33 -4.73 -41.94
C LEU A 21 18.45 -4.56 -40.71
N PHE A 22 18.93 -5.01 -39.55
CA PHE A 22 18.40 -4.54 -38.29
C PHE A 22 18.66 -3.03 -38.25
N ALA A 23 17.62 -2.22 -38.47
CA ALA A 23 17.67 -0.83 -38.07
C ALA A 23 18.03 -0.84 -36.58
N GLN A 24 19.20 -0.33 -36.24
CA GLN A 24 19.62 -0.19 -34.86
C GLN A 24 18.71 0.87 -34.25
N SER A 25 17.61 0.45 -33.63
CA SER A 25 16.71 1.33 -32.90
C SER A 25 17.53 2.12 -31.88
N ASN A 26 17.39 3.44 -31.84
CA ASN A 26 18.02 4.21 -30.78
C ASN A 26 17.39 3.77 -29.45
N VAL A 27 18.24 3.36 -28.50
CA VAL A 27 17.85 2.99 -27.14
C VAL A 27 18.60 3.90 -26.18
N SER A 28 17.89 4.53 -25.25
CA SER A 28 18.49 5.24 -24.13
C SER A 28 18.31 4.44 -22.84
N VAL A 29 19.29 4.56 -21.95
CA VAL A 29 19.24 4.03 -20.59
C VAL A 29 19.49 5.22 -19.67
N ASP A 30 18.48 5.57 -18.89
CA ASP A 30 18.43 6.77 -18.06
C ASP A 30 18.20 6.39 -16.59
N GLY A 31 18.58 7.29 -15.68
CA GLY A 31 18.50 7.09 -14.22
C GLY A 31 19.86 6.91 -13.55
N GLU A 32 19.87 6.88 -12.22
CA GLU A 32 21.07 6.57 -11.45
C GLU A 32 21.33 5.05 -11.53
N LEU A 33 22.43 4.62 -12.13
CA LEU A 33 22.77 3.20 -12.30
C LEU A 33 23.25 2.56 -10.98
N LYS A 34 22.35 2.46 -10.00
CA LYS A 34 22.61 2.00 -8.64
C LYS A 34 21.55 0.99 -8.19
N LYS A 35 21.94 0.09 -7.30
CA LYS A 35 21.04 -0.93 -6.72
C LYS A 35 19.83 -0.22 -6.12
N TRP A 36 18.63 -0.70 -6.46
CA TRP A 36 17.35 -0.13 -6.07
C TRP A 36 16.99 1.24 -6.64
N HIS A 37 17.75 1.81 -7.57
CA HIS A 37 17.35 3.05 -8.25
C HIS A 37 16.68 2.66 -9.57
N PRO A 38 15.44 3.10 -9.85
CA PRO A 38 14.77 2.78 -11.10
C PRO A 38 15.59 3.23 -12.32
N VAL A 39 15.86 2.29 -13.22
CA VAL A 39 16.52 2.48 -14.51
C VAL A 39 15.44 2.51 -15.58
N THR A 40 15.39 3.58 -16.35
CA THR A 40 14.44 3.71 -17.46
C THR A 40 15.13 3.35 -18.76
N VAL A 41 14.62 2.34 -19.47
CA VAL A 41 15.07 2.02 -20.83
C VAL A 41 14.02 2.50 -21.82
N THR A 42 14.42 3.42 -22.71
CA THR A 42 13.53 3.98 -23.73
C THR A 42 13.95 3.51 -25.11
N PHE A 43 13.01 2.98 -25.88
CA PHE A 43 13.20 2.55 -27.26
C PHE A 43 12.49 3.51 -28.22
N GLU A 44 13.13 3.81 -29.36
CA GLU A 44 12.45 4.39 -30.51
C GLU A 44 11.72 3.30 -31.30
N GLY A 45 10.39 3.33 -31.23
CA GLY A 45 9.48 2.38 -31.88
C GLY A 45 8.68 2.99 -33.03
N PRO A 46 7.56 2.35 -33.41
CA PRO A 46 6.57 3.00 -34.27
C PRO A 46 6.08 4.30 -33.63
N GLU A 47 5.85 5.32 -34.48
CA GLU A 47 5.05 6.48 -34.09
C GLU A 47 3.63 6.02 -33.77
N ALA A 48 3.08 6.52 -32.67
CA ALA A 48 1.72 6.28 -32.26
C ALA A 48 1.13 7.53 -31.58
N SER A 49 -0.19 7.56 -31.46
CA SER A 49 -0.97 8.55 -30.71
C SER A 49 -2.01 7.84 -29.84
N GLU A 50 -2.35 8.44 -28.71
CA GLU A 50 -3.44 7.97 -27.83
C GLU A 50 -4.74 7.69 -28.60
N THR A 51 -4.99 8.44 -29.67
CA THR A 51 -6.21 8.41 -30.49
C THR A 51 -6.06 7.71 -31.84
N ASP A 52 -4.92 7.04 -32.10
CA ASP A 52 -4.73 6.35 -33.38
C ASP A 52 -5.77 5.25 -33.61
N GLU A 53 -6.17 5.04 -34.86
CA GLU A 53 -7.11 3.97 -35.23
C GLU A 53 -6.61 2.60 -34.73
N TYR A 54 -5.31 2.32 -34.89
CA TYR A 54 -4.67 1.17 -34.27
C TYR A 54 -4.29 1.50 -32.83
N ASN A 55 -5.01 0.92 -31.87
CA ASN A 55 -4.84 1.22 -30.45
C ASN A 55 -3.40 0.88 -29.99
N PRO A 56 -2.60 1.86 -29.53
CA PRO A 56 -1.22 1.60 -29.14
C PRO A 56 -1.09 0.82 -27.82
N PHE A 57 -2.13 0.85 -26.98
CA PHE A 57 -2.15 0.23 -25.66
C PHE A 57 -2.53 -1.25 -25.73
N SER A 58 -3.52 -1.61 -26.55
CA SER A 58 -3.94 -3.02 -26.72
C SER A 58 -3.24 -3.72 -27.89
N GLY A 59 -2.85 -2.97 -28.91
CA GLY A 59 -2.28 -3.47 -30.17
C GLY A 59 -0.76 -3.70 -30.17
N TYR A 60 -0.03 -3.19 -29.18
CA TYR A 60 1.39 -3.47 -29.01
C TYR A 60 1.69 -4.03 -27.63
N ARG A 61 2.74 -4.85 -27.55
CA ARG A 61 3.26 -5.39 -26.29
C ARG A 61 4.76 -5.26 -26.24
N LEU A 62 5.25 -4.42 -25.35
CA LEU A 62 6.64 -4.39 -24.93
C LEU A 62 6.80 -5.23 -23.65
N ASN A 63 7.69 -6.22 -23.68
CA ASN A 63 8.27 -6.83 -22.49
C ASN A 63 9.79 -6.79 -22.62
N VAL A 64 10.50 -6.49 -21.53
CA VAL A 64 11.97 -6.48 -21.51
C VAL A 64 12.46 -7.47 -20.46
N THR A 65 13.30 -8.41 -20.87
CA THR A 65 13.95 -9.34 -19.95
C THR A 65 15.29 -8.75 -19.52
N PHE A 66 15.45 -8.52 -18.22
CA PHE A 66 16.71 -8.12 -17.60
C PHE A 66 17.38 -9.33 -16.96
N ARG A 67 18.64 -9.59 -17.30
CA ARG A 67 19.41 -10.72 -16.79
C ARG A 67 20.71 -10.24 -16.17
N HIS A 68 20.95 -10.63 -14.92
CA HIS A 68 22.19 -10.34 -14.23
C HIS A 68 23.32 -11.27 -14.72
N GLU A 69 24.56 -10.79 -14.72
CA GLU A 69 25.74 -11.57 -15.14
C GLU A 69 25.97 -12.86 -14.33
N SER A 70 25.42 -12.96 -13.12
CA SER A 70 25.44 -14.20 -12.34
C SER A 70 24.60 -15.34 -12.96
N GLY A 71 23.72 -15.02 -13.91
CA GLY A 71 22.82 -15.96 -14.58
C GLY A 71 21.63 -16.44 -13.73
N ARG A 72 21.60 -16.13 -12.43
CA ARG A 72 20.58 -16.61 -11.47
C ARG A 72 19.31 -15.77 -11.44
N ILE A 73 19.41 -14.48 -11.75
CA ILE A 73 18.30 -13.54 -11.67
C ILE A 73 17.93 -13.12 -13.09
N ALA A 74 16.66 -13.30 -13.45
CA ALA A 74 16.08 -12.79 -14.68
C ALA A 74 14.67 -12.26 -14.39
N LEU A 75 14.42 -11.00 -14.72
CA LEU A 75 13.15 -10.33 -14.48
C LEU A 75 12.53 -9.93 -15.83
N LEU A 76 11.27 -10.30 -16.02
CA LEU A 76 10.48 -9.92 -17.19
C LEU A 76 9.63 -8.71 -16.83
N VAL A 77 10.01 -7.55 -17.32
CA VAL A 77 9.34 -6.29 -16.95
C VAL A 77 8.47 -5.83 -18.12
N PRO A 78 7.16 -5.61 -17.93
CA PRO A 78 6.31 -5.05 -18.95
C PRO A 78 6.65 -3.58 -19.21
N GLY A 79 6.58 -3.17 -20.47
CA GLY A 79 6.74 -1.77 -20.87
C GLY A 79 5.46 -1.19 -21.48
N TYR A 80 5.48 0.11 -21.72
CA TYR A 80 4.32 0.91 -22.11
C TYR A 80 4.66 1.98 -23.16
N PHE A 81 3.63 2.54 -23.80
CA PHE A 81 3.74 3.67 -24.74
C PHE A 81 3.89 5.01 -24.00
N ALA A 82 4.91 5.79 -24.35
CA ALA A 82 5.35 6.98 -23.60
C ALA A 82 5.38 8.28 -24.44
N ALA A 83 4.67 8.32 -25.57
CA ALA A 83 4.59 9.49 -26.45
C ALA A 83 5.98 10.03 -26.85
N ASP A 84 6.32 11.26 -26.46
CA ASP A 84 7.62 11.90 -26.74
C ASP A 84 8.70 11.58 -25.68
N GLY A 85 8.35 10.86 -24.62
CA GLY A 85 9.23 10.55 -23.49
C GLY A 85 9.38 11.71 -22.48
N ASN A 86 8.70 12.83 -22.66
CA ASN A 86 8.69 13.94 -21.71
C ASN A 86 7.26 14.45 -21.46
N ALA A 87 6.27 13.57 -21.62
CA ALA A 87 4.85 13.92 -21.64
C ALA A 87 4.35 14.60 -20.36
N ALA A 88 4.98 14.37 -19.21
CA ALA A 88 4.65 15.10 -17.98
C ALA A 88 4.83 16.63 -18.13
N GLU A 89 5.83 17.05 -18.92
CA GLU A 89 6.17 18.45 -19.17
C GLU A 89 5.54 18.98 -20.47
N THR A 90 5.48 18.15 -21.52
CA THR A 90 5.06 18.59 -22.86
C THR A 90 3.57 18.38 -23.12
N SER A 91 2.90 17.57 -22.29
CA SER A 91 1.55 17.04 -22.55
C SER A 91 1.41 16.34 -23.90
N ALA A 92 2.51 15.74 -24.39
CA ALA A 92 2.47 15.02 -25.65
C ALA A 92 1.56 13.78 -25.55
N THR A 93 0.63 13.69 -26.48
CA THR A 93 -0.29 12.54 -26.66
C THR A 93 0.17 11.62 -27.79
N SER A 94 1.29 11.93 -28.43
CA SER A 94 1.84 11.16 -29.54
C SER A 94 3.36 11.22 -29.57
N GLY A 95 3.96 10.23 -30.24
CA GLY A 95 5.40 10.11 -30.44
C GLY A 95 5.80 8.65 -30.65
N ASN A 96 7.10 8.38 -30.54
CA ASN A 96 7.66 7.05 -30.82
C ASN A 96 8.39 6.43 -29.62
N LYS A 97 8.21 6.95 -28.41
CA LYS A 97 8.91 6.44 -27.23
C LYS A 97 8.13 5.31 -26.58
N TRP A 98 8.84 4.23 -26.31
CA TRP A 98 8.34 3.06 -25.60
C TRP A 98 9.26 2.77 -24.42
N ARG A 99 8.71 2.61 -23.22
CA ARG A 99 9.50 2.61 -21.98
C ARG A 99 9.27 1.39 -21.12
N VAL A 100 10.28 1.09 -20.32
CA VAL A 100 10.21 0.17 -19.19
C VAL A 100 10.97 0.77 -18.00
N HIS A 101 10.43 0.60 -16.79
CA HIS A 101 11.09 0.97 -15.55
C HIS A 101 11.59 -0.29 -14.82
N PHE A 102 12.91 -0.39 -14.64
CA PHE A 102 13.56 -1.53 -14.02
C PHE A 102 14.30 -1.12 -12.76
N THR A 103 13.92 -1.67 -11.61
CA THR A 103 14.54 -1.43 -10.30
C THR A 103 15.51 -2.57 -9.98
N PRO A 104 16.83 -2.40 -10.17
CA PRO A 104 17.80 -3.49 -10.14
C PRO A 104 18.08 -3.95 -8.70
N PRO A 105 17.88 -5.24 -8.38
CA PRO A 105 18.04 -5.75 -7.02
C PRO A 105 19.48 -6.04 -6.61
N THR A 106 20.42 -6.00 -7.56
CA THR A 106 21.79 -6.48 -7.34
C THR A 106 22.76 -5.65 -8.16
N THR A 107 23.92 -5.35 -7.56
CA THR A 107 25.06 -4.70 -8.21
C THR A 107 25.72 -5.63 -9.22
N GLY A 108 26.37 -5.05 -10.23
CA GLY A 108 27.05 -5.81 -11.28
C GLY A 108 26.47 -5.52 -12.66
N GLN A 109 26.91 -6.27 -13.65
CA GLN A 109 26.44 -6.08 -15.03
C GLN A 109 25.07 -6.73 -15.24
N TRP A 110 24.19 -5.99 -15.90
CA TRP A 110 22.88 -6.43 -16.35
C TRP A 110 22.79 -6.33 -17.88
N THR A 111 22.19 -7.33 -18.49
CA THR A 111 21.84 -7.35 -19.91
C THR A 111 20.33 -7.25 -20.05
N TYR A 112 19.83 -6.39 -20.93
CA TYR A 112 18.42 -6.36 -21.31
C TYR A 112 18.21 -6.96 -22.71
N THR A 113 17.05 -7.58 -22.93
CA THR A 113 16.56 -7.99 -24.25
C THR A 113 15.08 -7.66 -24.38
N ALA A 114 14.73 -6.86 -25.38
CA ALA A 114 13.37 -6.45 -25.66
C ALA A 114 12.61 -7.48 -26.51
N SER A 115 11.33 -7.67 -26.20
CA SER A 115 10.34 -8.35 -27.03
C SER A 115 9.23 -7.35 -27.32
N PHE A 116 9.18 -6.87 -28.56
CA PHE A 116 8.17 -5.90 -29.03
C PHE A 116 7.28 -6.57 -30.07
N ARG A 117 5.99 -6.70 -29.74
CA ARG A 117 5.03 -7.50 -30.52
C ARG A 117 3.84 -6.64 -30.91
N MET A 118 3.30 -6.92 -32.09
CA MET A 118 2.08 -6.31 -32.62
C MET A 118 1.03 -7.40 -32.84
N GLY A 119 -0.24 -7.08 -32.58
CA GLY A 119 -1.35 -8.00 -32.83
C GLY A 119 -2.63 -7.57 -32.13
N GLU A 120 -3.75 -8.18 -32.48
CA GLU A 120 -5.03 -7.94 -31.81
C GLU A 120 -4.95 -8.34 -30.33
N ASN A 121 -5.25 -7.40 -29.43
CA ASN A 121 -5.20 -7.58 -27.98
C ASN A 121 -3.88 -8.19 -27.47
N ILE A 122 -2.78 -7.91 -28.17
CA ILE A 122 -1.49 -8.55 -27.88
C ILE A 122 -0.96 -8.15 -26.50
N ALA A 123 -1.29 -6.95 -26.01
CA ALA A 123 -0.86 -6.46 -24.71
C ALA A 123 -1.27 -7.40 -23.56
N VAL A 124 -2.47 -7.96 -23.63
CA VAL A 124 -3.07 -8.79 -22.56
C VAL A 124 -2.89 -10.30 -22.79
N ASN A 125 -2.28 -10.69 -23.91
CA ASN A 125 -1.89 -12.07 -24.16
C ASN A 125 -0.57 -12.35 -23.44
N THR A 126 -0.48 -13.39 -22.62
CA THR A 126 0.75 -13.72 -21.86
C THR A 126 1.71 -14.64 -22.61
N SER A 127 1.30 -15.21 -23.75
CA SER A 127 2.17 -16.07 -24.56
C SER A 127 3.33 -15.27 -25.16
N SER A 128 4.57 -15.69 -24.91
CA SER A 128 5.78 -15.02 -25.38
C SER A 128 5.92 -15.00 -26.91
N SER A 129 5.23 -15.91 -27.62
CA SER A 129 5.28 -16.02 -29.08
C SER A 129 4.03 -15.48 -29.77
N ALA A 130 3.04 -14.98 -29.04
CA ALA A 130 1.86 -14.36 -29.64
C ALA A 130 2.24 -13.08 -30.41
N GLY A 131 1.46 -12.81 -31.47
CA GLY A 131 1.65 -11.64 -32.34
C GLY A 131 2.94 -11.70 -33.16
N GLU A 132 3.08 -10.72 -34.04
CA GLU A 132 4.25 -10.60 -34.92
C GLU A 132 5.32 -9.72 -34.27
N PRO A 133 6.61 -10.12 -34.30
CA PRO A 133 7.70 -9.25 -33.87
C PRO A 133 7.83 -8.03 -34.79
N LEU A 134 8.05 -6.86 -34.20
CA LEU A 134 8.15 -5.59 -34.94
C LEU A 134 9.27 -4.69 -34.38
N SER A 135 9.76 -3.76 -35.21
CA SER A 135 10.63 -2.66 -34.81
C SER A 135 11.87 -3.14 -34.02
N PHE A 136 12.04 -2.72 -32.78
CA PHE A 136 13.16 -3.04 -31.90
C PHE A 136 13.04 -4.40 -31.20
N ASN A 137 12.17 -5.31 -31.67
CA ASN A 137 12.11 -6.66 -31.14
C ASN A 137 13.48 -7.36 -31.25
N GLY A 138 13.99 -7.86 -30.13
CA GLY A 138 15.31 -8.45 -30.01
C GLY A 138 16.44 -7.45 -29.71
N ALA A 139 16.15 -6.15 -29.65
CA ALA A 139 17.12 -5.15 -29.22
C ALA A 139 17.67 -5.51 -27.83
N SER A 140 18.98 -5.39 -27.67
CA SER A 140 19.67 -5.74 -26.43
C SER A 140 20.82 -4.79 -26.15
N GLY A 141 21.20 -4.73 -24.88
CA GLY A 141 22.31 -3.90 -24.39
C GLY A 141 22.66 -4.25 -22.96
N THR A 142 23.66 -3.56 -22.42
CA THR A 142 24.18 -3.82 -21.08
C THR A 142 24.41 -2.52 -20.32
N PHE A 143 24.21 -2.54 -19.01
CA PHE A 143 24.62 -1.48 -18.09
C PHE A 143 25.14 -2.10 -16.80
N THR A 144 25.90 -1.34 -16.01
CA THR A 144 26.48 -1.81 -14.74
C THR A 144 25.86 -1.05 -13.58
N ILE A 145 25.41 -1.78 -12.58
CA ILE A 145 24.75 -1.25 -11.38
C ILE A 145 25.75 -1.18 -10.23
N ALA A 146 25.94 0.02 -9.68
CA ALA A 146 26.75 0.26 -8.49
C ALA A 146 25.92 0.13 -7.19
N ASP A 147 26.57 0.26 -6.04
CA ASP A 147 25.86 0.33 -4.76
C ASP A 147 25.01 1.61 -4.65
N THR A 148 23.94 1.53 -3.87
CA THR A 148 23.13 2.69 -3.50
C THR A 148 23.92 3.60 -2.55
N ASP A 149 23.75 4.91 -2.70
CA ASP A 149 24.26 5.94 -1.79
C ASP A 149 23.15 6.62 -0.99
N LYS A 150 21.91 6.11 -1.08
CA LYS A 150 20.76 6.62 -0.33
C LYS A 150 20.76 6.03 1.08
N SER A 151 20.11 6.74 2.01
CA SER A 151 19.98 6.34 3.41
C SER A 151 18.67 6.87 3.99
N GLY A 152 18.31 6.42 5.19
CA GLY A 152 17.17 6.96 5.94
C GLY A 152 15.82 6.52 5.36
N PRO A 153 14.84 7.43 5.24
CA PRO A 153 13.47 7.08 4.83
C PRO A 153 13.36 6.68 3.36
N ASP A 154 14.21 7.22 2.47
CA ASP A 154 14.22 6.93 1.03
C ASP A 154 14.29 5.42 0.78
N HIS A 155 13.29 4.88 0.10
CA HIS A 155 13.18 3.42 -0.09
C HIS A 155 14.29 2.82 -0.93
N ARG A 156 15.00 3.61 -1.74
CA ARG A 156 16.20 3.15 -2.47
C ARG A 156 17.35 2.77 -1.54
N ALA A 157 17.30 3.17 -0.27
CA ALA A 157 18.22 2.72 0.78
C ALA A 157 17.83 1.36 1.38
N LYS A 158 16.55 1.00 1.29
CA LYS A 158 15.96 -0.18 1.94
C LYS A 158 15.73 -1.35 0.99
N GLY A 159 15.51 -1.05 -0.29
CA GLY A 159 15.10 -2.04 -1.29
C GLY A 159 13.59 -2.26 -1.32
N MET A 160 13.15 -3.35 -1.93
CA MET A 160 11.72 -3.64 -2.10
C MET A 160 11.12 -4.10 -0.77
N LEU A 161 9.91 -3.66 -0.46
CA LEU A 161 9.11 -4.13 0.66
C LEU A 161 8.39 -5.42 0.25
N ARG A 162 8.66 -6.51 0.96
CA ARG A 162 8.24 -7.87 0.58
C ARG A 162 7.21 -8.42 1.55
N TYR A 163 6.25 -9.16 1.01
CA TYR A 163 5.64 -10.24 1.77
C TYR A 163 6.67 -11.37 1.95
N VAL A 164 6.92 -11.76 3.20
CA VAL A 164 7.95 -12.77 3.55
C VAL A 164 7.37 -14.03 4.17
N GLY A 165 6.07 -14.30 3.96
CA GLY A 165 5.37 -15.44 4.58
C GLY A 165 4.95 -15.21 6.03
N GLU A 166 5.02 -13.96 6.52
CA GLU A 166 4.75 -13.55 7.90
C GLU A 166 3.65 -12.49 7.96
N HIS A 167 3.14 -12.19 9.16
CA HIS A 167 2.08 -11.19 9.37
C HIS A 167 2.52 -9.75 9.08
N TYR A 168 3.82 -9.53 8.88
CA TYR A 168 4.42 -8.21 8.65
C TYR A 168 5.26 -8.20 7.38
N LEU A 169 5.30 -7.05 6.71
CA LEU A 169 6.12 -6.82 5.54
C LEU A 169 7.57 -6.50 5.94
N ARG A 170 8.52 -6.84 5.07
CA ARG A 170 9.95 -6.65 5.34
C ARG A 170 10.70 -6.14 4.12
N PHE A 171 11.49 -5.08 4.30
CA PHE A 171 12.36 -4.56 3.26
C PHE A 171 13.53 -5.52 2.96
N ASP A 172 14.06 -5.47 1.74
CA ASP A 172 15.21 -6.28 1.32
C ASP A 172 16.50 -6.02 2.14
N ASN A 173 16.63 -4.87 2.81
CA ASN A 173 17.72 -4.59 3.77
C ASN A 173 17.52 -5.28 5.13
N GLY A 174 16.36 -5.89 5.37
CA GLY A 174 16.01 -6.60 6.58
C GLY A 174 15.12 -5.83 7.57
N ASP A 175 14.81 -4.56 7.31
CA ASP A 175 13.94 -3.74 8.16
C ASP A 175 12.48 -4.22 8.09
N TRP A 176 11.83 -4.32 9.24
CA TRP A 176 10.40 -4.63 9.31
C TRP A 176 9.56 -3.36 9.18
N PHE A 177 8.41 -3.48 8.52
CA PHE A 177 7.51 -2.37 8.26
C PHE A 177 6.32 -2.38 9.21
N MET A 178 6.07 -1.23 9.83
CA MET A 178 4.89 -0.95 10.65
C MET A 178 4.18 0.25 10.01
N LYS A 179 2.94 0.05 9.58
CA LYS A 179 2.19 0.99 8.76
C LYS A 179 1.53 2.09 9.62
N GLY A 180 1.57 3.33 9.14
CA GLY A 180 0.93 4.48 9.77
C GLY A 180 0.74 5.60 8.74
N GLY A 181 -0.49 5.82 8.30
CA GLY A 181 -0.76 6.68 7.16
C GLY A 181 -2.16 7.23 7.05
N ALA A 182 -2.44 7.84 5.90
CA ALA A 182 -3.75 8.39 5.56
C ALA A 182 -4.47 7.45 4.58
N ASP A 183 -5.73 7.10 4.89
CA ASP A 183 -6.63 6.45 3.92
C ASP A 183 -7.45 7.49 3.14
N ALA A 184 -7.52 8.71 3.67
CA ALA A 184 -8.24 9.83 3.07
C ALA A 184 -7.28 10.90 2.51
N PRO A 185 -7.61 11.51 1.36
CA PRO A 185 -8.84 11.31 0.61
C PRO A 185 -8.65 10.20 -0.43
N GLU A 186 -9.64 9.34 -0.63
CA GLU A 186 -9.62 8.40 -1.76
C GLU A 186 -9.45 9.12 -3.11
N THR A 187 -9.90 10.38 -3.18
CA THR A 187 -9.86 11.27 -4.35
C THR A 187 -8.50 11.95 -4.59
N LEU A 188 -7.41 11.48 -3.95
CA LEU A 188 -6.07 12.06 -4.04
C LEU A 188 -5.63 12.39 -5.47
N LEU A 189 -5.86 11.45 -6.40
CA LEU A 189 -5.44 11.58 -7.81
C LEU A 189 -6.39 12.43 -8.66
N GLY A 190 -7.54 12.84 -8.12
CA GLY A 190 -8.48 13.79 -8.73
C GLY A 190 -7.97 15.21 -8.61
N TYR A 191 -6.78 15.49 -9.16
CA TYR A 191 -6.01 16.70 -8.89
C TYR A 191 -5.96 17.66 -10.08
N ALA A 192 -6.20 18.95 -9.84
CA ALA A 192 -6.43 19.97 -10.87
C ALA A 192 -5.23 20.23 -11.79
N ASP A 193 -4.02 19.90 -11.33
CA ASP A 193 -2.79 20.14 -12.06
C ASP A 193 -2.40 18.97 -12.98
N PHE A 194 -3.05 17.81 -12.86
CA PHE A 194 -2.86 16.73 -13.83
C PHE A 194 -3.51 17.06 -15.18
N ASP A 195 -2.83 16.70 -16.26
CA ASP A 195 -3.35 16.87 -17.61
C ASP A 195 -4.52 15.92 -17.87
N GLY A 196 -5.48 16.37 -18.70
CA GLY A 196 -6.65 15.57 -19.07
C GLY A 196 -7.56 15.16 -17.91
N THR A 197 -7.39 15.75 -16.71
CA THR A 197 -8.19 15.48 -15.52
C THR A 197 -9.32 16.49 -15.39
N TYR A 198 -10.53 15.99 -15.18
CA TYR A 198 -11.73 16.80 -14.95
C TYR A 198 -12.70 16.00 -14.10
N THR A 199 -13.58 16.69 -13.39
CA THR A 199 -14.74 16.06 -12.75
C THR A 199 -15.84 15.94 -13.80
N HIS A 200 -16.34 14.74 -14.08
CA HIS A 200 -17.46 14.60 -15.01
C HIS A 200 -18.79 14.80 -14.26
N SER A 201 -19.71 15.55 -14.89
CA SER A 201 -21.02 15.86 -14.33
C SER A 201 -22.12 14.92 -14.83
N GLY A 202 -21.74 13.72 -15.27
CA GLY A 202 -22.55 12.88 -16.14
C GLY A 202 -23.25 11.72 -15.45
N LEU A 203 -24.04 12.00 -14.40
CA LEU A 203 -25.26 11.25 -14.08
C LEU A 203 -26.22 12.22 -13.38
N THR A 204 -27.24 12.71 -14.07
CA THR A 204 -28.30 13.48 -13.40
C THR A 204 -29.14 12.52 -12.55
N LYS A 205 -29.89 13.05 -11.59
CA LYS A 205 -30.86 12.25 -10.78
C LYS A 205 -31.98 11.60 -11.61
N ASP A 206 -31.98 11.75 -12.92
CA ASP A 206 -33.03 11.26 -13.77
C ASP A 206 -32.81 9.75 -14.02
N TYR A 207 -33.72 8.96 -13.47
CA TYR A 207 -33.92 7.54 -13.81
C TYR A 207 -33.99 7.39 -15.34
N GLY A 208 -32.87 7.12 -15.98
CA GLY A 208 -32.80 7.05 -17.44
C GLY A 208 -31.42 7.27 -18.05
N ASP A 209 -30.43 7.76 -17.29
CA ASP A 209 -29.05 7.76 -17.76
C ASP A 209 -28.60 6.31 -17.97
N ASN A 210 -28.23 5.97 -19.20
CA ASN A 210 -27.73 4.65 -19.56
C ASN A 210 -26.48 4.40 -18.70
N LEU A 211 -26.65 3.61 -17.64
CA LEU A 211 -25.57 2.96 -16.90
C LEU A 211 -24.56 2.49 -17.95
N ILE A 212 -23.36 3.08 -17.95
CA ILE A 212 -22.38 2.73 -18.98
C ILE A 212 -22.08 1.24 -18.86
N TRP A 213 -22.02 0.69 -17.62
CA TRP A 213 -22.05 -0.74 -17.29
C TRP A 213 -22.51 -0.97 -15.82
N GLY A 214 -23.18 -2.10 -15.53
CA GLY A 214 -23.47 -2.56 -14.15
C GLY A 214 -24.85 -2.18 -13.57
N SER A 215 -25.30 -2.91 -12.55
CA SER A 215 -26.60 -2.71 -11.87
C SER A 215 -26.57 -1.74 -10.68
N THR A 216 -25.39 -1.21 -10.34
CA THR A 216 -25.08 -0.65 -9.03
C THR A 216 -24.38 0.71 -9.04
N GLN A 217 -24.05 1.29 -10.20
CA GLN A 217 -23.58 2.69 -10.28
C GLN A 217 -24.49 3.58 -9.42
N HIS A 218 -23.90 4.25 -8.43
CA HIS A 218 -24.62 4.54 -7.20
C HIS A 218 -25.94 5.31 -7.37
N LYS A 219 -26.95 4.77 -6.66
CA LYS A 219 -28.29 5.33 -6.47
C LYS A 219 -28.33 6.42 -5.39
N ASP A 220 -27.20 6.76 -4.78
CA ASP A 220 -27.14 7.63 -3.60
C ASP A 220 -27.32 9.13 -3.91
N GLY A 221 -27.24 9.50 -5.19
CA GLY A 221 -27.47 10.87 -5.65
C GLY A 221 -26.42 11.86 -5.15
N ARG A 222 -25.22 11.39 -4.74
CA ARG A 222 -24.08 12.25 -4.42
C ARG A 222 -23.54 12.90 -5.69
N GLY A 223 -23.35 14.22 -5.60
CA GLY A 223 -22.85 15.04 -6.70
C GLY A 223 -21.37 14.80 -6.95
N ALA A 224 -20.86 15.21 -8.11
CA ALA A 224 -19.47 15.01 -8.46
C ALA A 224 -18.53 15.89 -7.60
N THR A 225 -17.38 15.34 -7.22
CA THR A 225 -16.43 15.99 -6.31
C THR A 225 -15.45 16.89 -7.09
N PRO A 226 -15.26 18.17 -6.69
CA PRO A 226 -14.31 19.06 -7.35
C PRO A 226 -12.88 18.50 -7.34
N LEU A 227 -12.09 18.87 -8.36
CA LEU A 227 -10.68 18.52 -8.36
C LEU A 227 -9.94 19.20 -7.21
N LYS A 228 -9.05 18.42 -6.59
CA LYS A 228 -8.15 18.83 -5.51
C LYS A 228 -7.15 19.87 -5.98
N LYS A 229 -6.69 20.70 -5.06
CA LYS A 229 -5.61 21.67 -5.30
C LYS A 229 -4.50 21.66 -4.26
N TYR A 230 -4.80 21.22 -3.05
CA TYR A 230 -3.91 21.21 -1.89
C TYR A 230 -3.23 22.57 -1.67
N GLU A 231 -3.99 23.66 -1.81
CA GLU A 231 -3.46 25.04 -1.72
C GLU A 231 -2.80 25.30 -0.35
N ALA A 232 -3.38 24.75 0.72
CA ALA A 232 -2.85 24.84 2.08
C ALA A 232 -1.45 24.22 2.22
N HIS A 233 -1.11 23.26 1.36
CA HIS A 233 0.16 22.54 1.39
C HIS A 233 1.22 23.11 0.46
N ILE A 234 0.94 24.16 -0.32
CA ILE A 234 1.97 24.84 -1.13
C ILE A 234 3.12 25.35 -0.24
N GLN A 235 2.84 25.70 1.01
CA GLN A 235 3.86 26.11 1.99
C GLN A 235 4.83 24.99 2.37
N ASP A 236 4.44 23.73 2.20
CA ASP A 236 5.22 22.54 2.54
C ASP A 236 6.13 22.09 1.39
N TRP A 237 5.88 22.58 0.17
CA TRP A 237 6.75 22.38 -0.97
C TRP A 237 8.08 23.10 -0.76
N LYS A 238 9.19 22.41 -1.02
CA LYS A 238 10.55 22.89 -0.82
C LYS A 238 11.27 23.03 -2.14
N LYS A 239 12.25 23.94 -2.18
CA LYS A 239 13.12 24.10 -3.35
C LYS A 239 13.85 22.78 -3.65
N GLY A 240 13.63 22.24 -4.84
CA GLY A 240 14.21 20.98 -5.29
C GLY A 240 13.21 19.83 -5.35
N ASP A 241 12.04 19.99 -4.74
CA ASP A 241 10.93 19.07 -4.91
C ASP A 241 10.41 19.11 -6.36
N PRO A 242 9.85 17.98 -6.86
CA PRO A 242 9.39 17.92 -8.24
C PRO A 242 8.21 18.87 -8.48
N THR A 243 8.15 19.32 -9.73
CA THR A 243 7.04 20.05 -10.35
C THR A 243 7.01 19.64 -11.81
N TRP A 244 5.86 19.72 -12.45
CA TRP A 244 5.75 19.64 -13.89
C TRP A 244 5.23 20.95 -14.46
N LYS A 245 5.49 21.19 -15.74
CA LYS A 245 5.04 22.38 -16.48
C LYS A 245 5.34 23.67 -15.70
N ASP A 246 6.60 23.77 -15.29
CA ASP A 246 7.20 24.80 -14.44
C ASP A 246 6.73 24.85 -12.97
N ASN A 247 5.43 24.94 -12.72
CA ASN A 247 4.91 25.24 -11.37
C ASN A 247 3.75 24.35 -10.93
N LYS A 248 3.28 23.43 -11.77
CA LYS A 248 2.21 22.51 -11.40
C LYS A 248 2.72 21.43 -10.45
N GLY A 249 1.83 20.90 -9.61
CA GLY A 249 2.13 19.82 -8.68
C GLY A 249 2.49 20.25 -7.27
N LYS A 250 2.78 21.53 -7.04
CA LYS A 250 3.30 22.01 -5.75
C LYS A 250 2.40 21.70 -4.56
N GLY A 251 1.08 21.80 -4.75
CA GLY A 251 0.11 21.50 -3.69
C GLY A 251 0.22 20.03 -3.24
N LEU A 252 0.06 19.10 -4.17
CA LEU A 252 0.10 17.66 -3.88
C LEU A 252 1.47 17.19 -3.36
N ILE A 253 2.56 17.66 -3.97
CA ILE A 253 3.92 17.35 -3.51
C ILE A 253 4.19 17.91 -2.10
N GLY A 254 3.73 19.14 -1.83
CA GLY A 254 3.77 19.71 -0.48
C GLY A 254 2.92 18.93 0.51
N ALA A 255 1.77 18.40 0.09
CA ALA A 255 0.89 17.63 0.95
C ALA A 255 1.56 16.32 1.41
N LEU A 256 2.27 15.64 0.50
CA LEU A 256 3.11 14.49 0.85
C LEU A 256 4.27 14.88 1.79
N ASN A 257 4.91 16.02 1.57
CA ASN A 257 5.95 16.51 2.48
C ASN A 257 5.42 16.75 3.89
N TYR A 258 4.20 17.25 4.02
CA TYR A 258 3.56 17.45 5.31
C TYR A 258 3.35 16.12 6.04
N LEU A 259 2.72 15.13 5.39
CA LEU A 259 2.54 13.78 5.96
C LEU A 259 3.89 13.16 6.38
N HIS A 260 4.90 13.25 5.52
CA HIS A 260 6.25 12.80 5.83
C HIS A 260 6.83 13.51 7.06
N SER A 261 6.66 14.83 7.15
CA SER A 261 7.15 15.62 8.29
C SER A 261 6.48 15.24 9.61
N LYS A 262 5.23 14.77 9.55
CA LYS A 262 4.50 14.22 10.70
C LYS A 262 4.86 12.77 10.99
N GLY A 263 5.71 12.15 10.17
CA GLY A 263 6.24 10.79 10.37
C GLY A 263 5.36 9.69 9.81
N MET A 264 4.37 10.02 8.97
CA MET A 264 3.57 9.02 8.27
C MET A 264 4.40 8.36 7.17
N ASN A 265 4.12 7.08 6.92
CA ASN A 265 4.86 6.24 5.98
C ASN A 265 3.94 5.49 5.02
N ALA A 266 2.66 5.85 4.95
CA ALA A 266 1.70 5.24 4.05
C ALA A 266 0.65 6.25 3.60
N LEU A 267 0.14 6.06 2.39
CA LEU A 267 -1.07 6.72 1.90
C LEU A 267 -1.81 5.80 0.94
N SER A 268 -3.14 5.86 0.97
CA SER A 268 -4.00 5.22 -0.03
C SER A 268 -4.60 6.24 -1.00
N PHE A 269 -5.05 5.72 -2.13
CA PHE A 269 -5.71 6.47 -3.19
C PHE A 269 -6.40 5.52 -4.15
N LEU A 270 -7.47 6.00 -4.79
CA LEU A 270 -8.08 5.32 -5.92
C LEU A 270 -7.29 5.59 -7.21
N THR A 271 -7.17 4.60 -8.08
CA THR A 271 -6.73 4.80 -9.48
C THR A 271 -7.88 4.79 -10.49
N LEU A 272 -9.09 4.45 -10.04
CA LEU A 272 -10.31 4.49 -10.84
C LEU A 272 -11.52 4.86 -9.97
N SER A 273 -12.03 6.08 -10.14
CA SER A 273 -13.29 6.56 -9.55
C SER A 273 -14.30 7.07 -10.59
N ALA A 274 -14.13 6.68 -11.86
CA ALA A 274 -14.92 7.20 -12.96
C ALA A 274 -16.42 6.93 -12.79
N GLY A 275 -16.81 5.84 -12.11
CA GLY A 275 -18.20 5.49 -11.90
C GLY A 275 -18.78 5.85 -10.53
N GLY A 276 -17.97 6.14 -9.50
CA GLY A 276 -18.42 6.27 -8.12
C GLY A 276 -18.32 7.66 -7.53
N ASP A 277 -17.81 7.77 -6.30
CA ASP A 277 -18.07 8.92 -5.43
C ASP A 277 -17.29 10.17 -5.88
N GLY A 278 -16.03 9.99 -6.31
CA GLY A 278 -15.19 11.06 -6.83
C GLY A 278 -15.58 11.59 -8.22
N LYS A 279 -15.89 10.69 -9.17
CA LYS A 279 -16.15 10.98 -10.61
C LYS A 279 -15.03 11.78 -11.29
N ASN A 280 -13.79 11.57 -10.86
CA ASN A 280 -12.67 12.42 -11.26
C ASN A 280 -11.32 11.69 -11.38
N ILE A 281 -11.26 10.37 -11.19
CA ILE A 281 -10.03 9.58 -11.34
C ILE A 281 -10.19 8.47 -12.37
N TRP A 282 -9.30 8.46 -13.35
CA TRP A 282 -9.10 7.36 -14.29
C TRP A 282 -7.73 7.55 -14.98
N PRO A 283 -7.11 6.47 -15.48
CA PRO A 283 -5.84 6.56 -16.19
C PRO A 283 -6.02 6.92 -17.68
N TRP A 284 -7.26 7.03 -18.15
CA TRP A 284 -7.62 7.16 -19.56
C TRP A 284 -7.68 8.61 -20.07
N ILE A 285 -7.78 8.75 -21.39
CA ILE A 285 -8.01 10.05 -22.07
C ILE A 285 -9.40 10.63 -21.77
N SER A 286 -10.35 9.79 -21.36
CA SER A 286 -11.67 10.20 -20.88
C SER A 286 -12.28 9.14 -19.96
N HIS A 287 -13.32 9.50 -19.22
CA HIS A 287 -14.06 8.58 -18.36
C HIS A 287 -14.83 7.47 -19.11
N THR A 288 -14.89 7.51 -20.45
CA THR A 288 -15.62 6.54 -21.28
C THR A 288 -14.73 5.70 -22.20
N GLU A 289 -13.50 6.14 -22.49
CA GLU A 289 -12.57 5.45 -23.40
C GLU A 289 -11.62 4.53 -22.62
N VAL A 290 -12.17 3.43 -22.10
CA VAL A 290 -11.51 2.55 -21.10
C VAL A 290 -10.31 1.73 -21.62
N ASP A 291 -9.98 1.85 -22.91
CA ASP A 291 -8.85 1.20 -23.56
C ASP A 291 -7.79 2.18 -24.10
N ARG A 292 -7.95 3.50 -23.85
CA ARG A 292 -7.03 4.56 -24.28
C ARG A 292 -6.49 5.35 -23.09
N TYR A 293 -5.18 5.24 -22.85
CA TYR A 293 -4.51 5.81 -21.68
C TYR A 293 -4.01 7.23 -21.95
N ASP A 294 -4.11 8.11 -20.95
CA ASP A 294 -3.52 9.45 -21.01
C ASP A 294 -2.06 9.37 -20.56
N VAL A 295 -1.15 9.45 -21.52
CA VAL A 295 0.29 9.26 -21.32
C VAL A 295 0.86 10.38 -20.46
N SER A 296 0.37 11.61 -20.63
CA SER A 296 0.84 12.79 -19.91
C SER A 296 0.42 12.78 -18.44
N LYS A 297 -0.86 12.46 -18.16
CA LYS A 297 -1.42 12.29 -16.82
C LYS A 297 -0.64 11.23 -16.04
N LEU A 298 -0.44 10.06 -16.64
CA LEU A 298 0.25 8.95 -15.98
C LEU A 298 1.75 9.24 -15.76
N ALA A 299 2.38 10.02 -16.63
CA ALA A 299 3.73 10.51 -16.40
C ALA A 299 3.81 11.52 -15.24
N GLN A 300 2.72 12.26 -14.95
CA GLN A 300 2.65 13.16 -13.78
C GLN A 300 2.35 12.39 -12.50
N TRP A 301 1.55 11.31 -12.55
CA TRP A 301 1.38 10.38 -11.43
C TRP A 301 2.73 9.78 -11.02
N GLU A 302 3.55 9.35 -11.99
CA GLU A 302 4.90 8.84 -11.74
C GLU A 302 5.78 9.82 -10.95
N MET A 303 5.67 11.13 -11.23
CA MET A 303 6.43 12.13 -10.48
C MET A 303 6.01 12.20 -9.01
N VAL A 304 4.71 12.03 -8.72
CA VAL A 304 4.19 12.00 -7.35
C VAL A 304 4.63 10.74 -6.64
N PHE A 305 4.53 9.57 -7.27
CA PHE A 305 4.91 8.30 -6.67
C PHE A 305 6.42 8.16 -6.46
N THR A 306 7.24 8.63 -7.41
CA THR A 306 8.70 8.75 -7.22
C THR A 306 9.04 9.63 -6.02
N HIS A 307 8.31 10.74 -5.83
CA HIS A 307 8.49 11.57 -4.63
C HIS A 307 8.07 10.83 -3.36
N GLY A 308 6.99 10.05 -3.42
CA GLY A 308 6.58 9.13 -2.34
C GLY A 308 7.70 8.17 -1.91
N ASP A 309 8.39 7.52 -2.84
CA ASP A 309 9.53 6.64 -2.54
C ASP A 309 10.66 7.39 -1.83
N HIS A 310 10.97 8.63 -2.25
CA HIS A 310 12.00 9.46 -1.60
C HIS A 310 11.62 9.81 -0.15
N LEU A 311 10.34 10.01 0.11
CA LEU A 311 9.79 10.29 1.44
C LEU A 311 9.59 9.03 2.29
N GLY A 312 9.73 7.84 1.70
CA GLY A 312 9.51 6.57 2.39
C GLY A 312 8.02 6.23 2.58
N MET A 313 7.19 6.57 1.59
CA MET A 313 5.76 6.29 1.59
C MET A 313 5.46 4.92 0.98
N PHE A 314 4.65 4.14 1.68
CA PHE A 314 3.92 3.00 1.16
C PHE A 314 2.74 3.49 0.33
N LEU A 315 2.65 3.05 -0.91
CA LEU A 315 1.63 3.46 -1.87
C LEU A 315 0.53 2.39 -1.91
N HIS A 316 -0.63 2.66 -1.32
CA HIS A 316 -1.74 1.72 -1.28
C HIS A 316 -2.66 1.94 -2.50
N PHE A 317 -2.48 1.15 -3.55
CA PHE A 317 -3.25 1.25 -4.80
C PHE A 317 -4.61 0.58 -4.65
N LYS A 318 -5.64 1.34 -4.22
CA LYS A 318 -7.04 0.91 -4.35
C LYS A 318 -7.43 1.02 -5.83
N THR A 319 -7.50 -0.13 -6.51
CA THR A 319 -7.58 -0.10 -7.98
C THR A 319 -8.91 0.40 -8.51
N HIS A 320 -9.98 0.25 -7.74
CA HIS A 320 -11.34 0.70 -8.07
C HIS A 320 -12.18 0.71 -6.78
N GLU A 321 -13.41 1.19 -6.87
CA GLU A 321 -14.39 1.26 -5.77
C GLU A 321 -15.63 0.43 -6.12
N ASN A 322 -16.46 0.10 -5.14
CA ASN A 322 -17.68 -0.69 -5.35
C ASN A 322 -18.52 -0.13 -6.52
N GLU A 323 -18.75 1.18 -6.52
CA GLU A 323 -19.60 1.88 -7.48
C GLU A 323 -19.20 1.68 -8.96
N ASN A 324 -17.95 1.29 -9.20
CA ASN A 324 -17.39 1.16 -10.55
C ASN A 324 -16.64 -0.15 -10.78
N ASP A 325 -16.76 -1.12 -9.89
CA ASP A 325 -16.08 -2.41 -9.99
C ASP A 325 -16.51 -3.22 -11.23
N GLN A 326 -17.76 -3.04 -11.67
CA GLN A 326 -18.27 -3.64 -12.91
C GLN A 326 -17.92 -2.86 -14.18
N LEU A 327 -17.31 -1.66 -14.09
CA LEU A 327 -17.03 -0.80 -15.24
C LEU A 327 -16.18 -1.50 -16.30
N LEU A 328 -15.18 -2.26 -15.85
CA LEU A 328 -14.32 -3.04 -16.72
C LEU A 328 -14.86 -4.47 -16.82
N ASN A 329 -15.36 -4.83 -18.02
CA ASN A 329 -15.79 -6.18 -18.35
C ASN A 329 -16.90 -6.77 -17.46
N GLY A 330 -17.73 -5.93 -16.82
CA GLY A 330 -18.75 -6.41 -15.88
C GLY A 330 -18.13 -7.10 -14.65
N GLY A 331 -16.98 -6.60 -14.17
CA GLY A 331 -16.28 -7.09 -12.98
C GLY A 331 -15.41 -8.32 -13.23
N LYS A 332 -15.39 -8.86 -14.46
CA LYS A 332 -14.60 -10.05 -14.80
C LYS A 332 -13.22 -9.67 -15.32
N LEU A 333 -12.26 -10.59 -15.21
CA LEU A 333 -10.92 -10.44 -15.82
C LEU A 333 -10.94 -10.59 -17.37
N GLY A 334 -11.60 -9.65 -18.05
CA GLY A 334 -11.62 -9.51 -19.51
C GLY A 334 -10.46 -8.67 -20.06
N PRO A 335 -10.45 -8.38 -21.37
CA PRO A 335 -9.37 -7.65 -22.03
C PRO A 335 -9.10 -6.27 -21.42
N GLU A 336 -10.12 -5.50 -21.10
CA GLU A 336 -10.03 -4.13 -20.58
C GLU A 336 -9.49 -4.13 -19.14
N ARG A 337 -9.99 -4.99 -18.26
CA ARG A 337 -9.45 -5.16 -16.89
C ARG A 337 -8.01 -5.66 -16.91
N LYS A 338 -7.67 -6.58 -17.82
CA LYS A 338 -6.27 -7.02 -18.01
C LYS A 338 -5.38 -5.90 -18.50
N LEU A 339 -5.84 -5.09 -19.45
CA LEU A 339 -5.08 -3.96 -19.97
C LEU A 339 -4.85 -2.92 -18.86
N TYR A 340 -5.87 -2.68 -18.04
CA TYR A 340 -5.79 -1.81 -16.87
C TYR A 340 -4.71 -2.23 -15.87
N TYR A 341 -4.75 -3.48 -15.39
CA TYR A 341 -3.69 -3.98 -14.50
C TYR A 341 -2.32 -3.96 -15.16
N ARG A 342 -2.23 -4.29 -16.45
CA ARG A 342 -0.96 -4.26 -17.16
C ARG A 342 -0.38 -2.85 -17.26
N GLU A 343 -1.17 -1.83 -17.56
CA GLU A 343 -0.70 -0.44 -17.64
C GLU A 343 -0.28 0.08 -16.27
N LEU A 344 -1.02 -0.21 -15.20
CA LEU A 344 -0.61 0.13 -13.84
C LEU A 344 0.74 -0.53 -13.48
N ILE A 345 0.88 -1.84 -13.73
CA ILE A 345 2.10 -2.58 -13.40
C ILE A 345 3.29 -2.11 -14.25
N ALA A 346 3.12 -1.93 -15.56
CA ALA A 346 4.18 -1.47 -16.44
C ALA A 346 4.69 -0.08 -16.09
N ARG A 347 3.81 0.77 -15.53
CA ARG A 347 4.13 2.15 -15.18
C ARG A 347 4.62 2.33 -13.76
N PHE A 348 4.13 1.54 -12.79
CA PHE A 348 4.28 1.85 -11.36
C PHE A 348 4.80 0.69 -10.50
N ALA A 349 4.89 -0.55 -11.01
CA ALA A 349 5.38 -1.66 -10.18
C ALA A 349 6.86 -1.52 -9.80
N HIS A 350 7.62 -0.59 -10.37
CA HIS A 350 9.03 -0.39 -10.01
C HIS A 350 9.22 0.35 -8.67
N HIS A 351 8.16 0.93 -8.10
CA HIS A 351 8.16 1.55 -6.76
C HIS A 351 8.38 0.53 -5.65
N HIS A 352 8.98 0.95 -4.54
CA HIS A 352 9.57 0.03 -3.57
C HIS A 352 8.61 -0.54 -2.55
N ALA A 353 7.55 0.20 -2.22
CA ALA A 353 6.62 -0.17 -1.17
C ALA A 353 5.20 0.16 -1.63
N LEU A 354 4.49 -0.86 -2.08
CA LEU A 354 3.09 -0.76 -2.45
C LEU A 354 2.38 -2.10 -2.19
N ASN A 355 1.05 -2.06 -2.21
CA ASN A 355 0.22 -3.22 -2.45
C ASN A 355 -0.73 -2.93 -3.62
N TRP A 356 -1.21 -3.99 -4.26
CA TRP A 356 -2.31 -3.93 -5.21
C TRP A 356 -3.59 -4.30 -4.47
N ASN A 357 -4.43 -3.31 -4.15
CA ASN A 357 -5.73 -3.56 -3.56
C ASN A 357 -6.77 -3.77 -4.66
N LEU A 358 -7.38 -4.95 -4.65
CA LEU A 358 -8.33 -5.37 -5.67
C LEU A 358 -9.56 -4.46 -5.76
N GLY A 359 -9.91 -3.72 -4.71
CA GLY A 359 -10.97 -2.73 -4.76
C GLY A 359 -11.31 -2.23 -3.37
N GLU A 360 -11.72 -0.96 -3.27
CA GLU A 360 -12.43 -0.33 -2.16
C GLU A 360 -13.86 -0.94 -2.08
N GLU A 361 -14.39 -1.11 -0.86
CA GLU A 361 -15.65 -1.82 -0.53
C GLU A 361 -16.04 -3.02 -1.42
N HIS A 362 -15.05 -3.81 -1.86
CA HIS A 362 -15.22 -4.80 -2.93
C HIS A 362 -16.26 -5.89 -2.60
N ASP A 363 -17.31 -5.97 -3.43
CA ASP A 363 -18.46 -6.84 -3.24
C ASP A 363 -18.88 -7.64 -4.51
N LEU A 364 -18.04 -7.68 -5.56
CA LEU A 364 -18.27 -8.48 -6.78
C LEU A 364 -18.68 -9.94 -6.52
N TRP A 365 -18.26 -10.52 -5.40
CA TRP A 365 -18.66 -11.87 -4.99
C TRP A 365 -20.18 -12.00 -4.78
N GLU A 366 -20.83 -10.93 -4.31
CA GLU A 366 -22.28 -10.84 -4.17
C GLU A 366 -22.92 -10.49 -5.52
N GLU A 367 -22.45 -9.41 -6.16
CA GLU A 367 -23.04 -8.88 -7.38
C GLU A 367 -23.02 -9.86 -8.56
N LEU A 368 -21.94 -10.64 -8.69
CA LEU A 368 -21.74 -11.64 -9.73
C LEU A 368 -22.10 -13.06 -9.29
N ASN A 369 -22.62 -13.23 -8.06
CA ASN A 369 -22.91 -14.53 -7.45
C ASN A 369 -21.69 -15.48 -7.54
N ASP A 370 -20.55 -15.00 -7.03
CA ASP A 370 -19.25 -15.65 -6.99
C ASP A 370 -18.77 -15.88 -5.54
N PRO A 371 -19.46 -16.73 -4.75
CA PRO A 371 -19.14 -16.97 -3.35
C PRO A 371 -17.77 -17.62 -3.12
N ASP A 372 -17.15 -18.17 -4.17
CA ASP A 372 -15.82 -18.78 -4.12
C ASP A 372 -14.69 -17.79 -4.45
N GLN A 373 -15.02 -16.52 -4.70
CA GLN A 373 -14.08 -15.45 -5.04
C GLN A 373 -13.22 -15.77 -6.26
N LEU A 374 -13.80 -16.41 -7.28
CA LEU A 374 -13.08 -16.80 -8.50
C LEU A 374 -12.57 -15.58 -9.28
N ASN A 375 -13.32 -14.48 -9.31
CA ASN A 375 -12.89 -13.24 -9.97
C ASN A 375 -11.69 -12.62 -9.25
N ALA A 376 -11.78 -12.43 -7.92
CA ALA A 376 -10.67 -11.92 -7.11
C ALA A 376 -9.41 -12.80 -7.23
N LYS A 377 -9.57 -14.14 -7.21
CA LYS A 377 -8.46 -15.09 -7.43
C LYS A 377 -7.83 -14.94 -8.81
N SER A 378 -8.65 -14.69 -9.83
CA SER A 378 -8.16 -14.52 -11.20
C SER A 378 -7.41 -13.20 -11.37
N ASP A 379 -7.92 -12.11 -10.79
CA ASP A 379 -7.29 -10.79 -10.81
C ASP A 379 -5.94 -10.83 -10.11
N ALA A 380 -5.90 -11.38 -8.89
CA ALA A 380 -4.67 -11.53 -8.12
C ALA A 380 -3.62 -12.40 -8.83
N GLY A 381 -4.04 -13.55 -9.36
CA GLY A 381 -3.15 -14.42 -10.15
C GLY A 381 -2.61 -13.74 -11.42
N TYR A 382 -3.40 -12.86 -12.04
CA TYR A 382 -2.95 -12.09 -13.20
C TYR A 382 -1.94 -10.99 -12.82
N ILE A 383 -2.18 -10.27 -11.73
CA ILE A 383 -1.26 -9.26 -11.19
C ILE A 383 0.10 -9.91 -10.87
N HIS A 384 0.13 -11.02 -10.12
CA HIS A 384 1.39 -11.74 -9.83
C HIS A 384 2.08 -12.28 -11.09
N SER A 385 1.34 -12.59 -12.16
CA SER A 385 1.94 -13.03 -13.42
C SER A 385 2.64 -11.91 -14.20
N LEU A 386 2.36 -10.64 -13.85
CA LEU A 386 2.86 -9.45 -14.53
C LEU A 386 3.88 -8.67 -13.70
N ASP A 387 3.66 -8.55 -12.38
CA ASP A 387 4.51 -7.77 -11.48
C ASP A 387 5.84 -8.48 -11.23
N PRO A 388 6.97 -7.96 -11.74
CA PRO A 388 8.26 -8.62 -11.61
C PRO A 388 8.84 -8.52 -10.19
N TYR A 389 8.21 -7.77 -9.29
CA TYR A 389 8.68 -7.55 -7.92
C TYR A 389 7.78 -8.21 -6.87
N ASP A 390 6.70 -8.88 -7.27
CA ASP A 390 5.87 -9.71 -6.38
C ASP A 390 5.30 -8.92 -5.19
N HIS A 391 4.72 -7.75 -5.47
CA HIS A 391 4.06 -6.95 -4.44
C HIS A 391 2.84 -7.65 -3.85
N PRO A 392 2.50 -7.39 -2.57
CA PRO A 392 1.30 -7.93 -1.96
C PRO A 392 0.02 -7.54 -2.71
N VAL A 393 -0.90 -8.49 -2.88
CA VAL A 393 -2.27 -8.28 -3.33
C VAL A 393 -3.23 -8.41 -2.15
N VAL A 394 -4.07 -7.39 -1.94
CA VAL A 394 -5.03 -7.29 -0.84
C VAL A 394 -6.43 -6.96 -1.35
N SER A 395 -7.45 -6.97 -0.49
CA SER A 395 -8.81 -6.50 -0.84
C SER A 395 -9.45 -5.78 0.33
N HIS A 396 -10.09 -4.65 0.06
CA HIS A 396 -11.02 -3.99 0.98
C HIS A 396 -12.40 -4.67 0.93
N THR A 397 -13.25 -4.47 1.94
CA THR A 397 -14.65 -4.92 1.94
C THR A 397 -15.47 -4.20 3.00
N PHE A 398 -16.80 -4.17 2.83
CA PHE A 398 -17.74 -3.58 3.78
C PHE A 398 -17.64 -4.13 5.21
N PRO A 399 -17.97 -3.30 6.23
CA PRO A 399 -18.05 -3.77 7.61
C PRO A 399 -19.09 -4.88 7.76
N GLY A 400 -18.67 -6.01 8.32
CA GLY A 400 -19.54 -7.17 8.59
C GLY A 400 -19.71 -8.15 7.43
N GLN A 401 -19.08 -7.90 6.27
CA GLN A 401 -19.05 -8.84 5.13
C GLN A 401 -17.75 -9.69 5.06
N TYR A 402 -16.88 -9.55 6.06
CA TYR A 402 -15.54 -10.14 6.06
C TYR A 402 -15.52 -11.66 5.79
N GLN A 403 -16.49 -12.40 6.33
CA GLN A 403 -16.52 -13.85 6.21
C GLN A 403 -16.74 -14.29 4.77
N GLN A 404 -17.64 -13.63 4.05
CA GLN A 404 -17.93 -13.86 2.65
C GLN A 404 -16.77 -13.39 1.77
N ALA A 405 -16.23 -12.21 2.08
CA ALA A 405 -15.14 -11.62 1.31
C ALA A 405 -13.83 -12.42 1.42
N TYR A 406 -13.41 -12.76 2.65
CA TYR A 406 -12.05 -13.26 2.89
C TYR A 406 -11.95 -14.76 3.15
N THR A 407 -12.97 -15.43 3.72
CA THR A 407 -12.86 -16.88 4.01
C THR A 407 -12.51 -17.71 2.77
N PRO A 408 -13.11 -17.47 1.58
CA PRO A 408 -12.77 -18.21 0.37
C PRO A 408 -11.35 -17.98 -0.17
N LEU A 409 -10.68 -16.94 0.31
CA LEU A 409 -9.32 -16.55 -0.07
C LEU A 409 -8.25 -17.12 0.88
N LEU A 410 -8.63 -17.61 2.06
CA LEU A 410 -7.68 -18.17 3.05
C LEU A 410 -6.79 -19.26 2.43
N GLY A 411 -5.48 -19.06 2.50
CA GLY A 411 -4.48 -19.99 1.98
C GLY A 411 -4.25 -19.91 0.47
N PHE A 412 -4.95 -19.04 -0.26
CA PHE A 412 -4.67 -18.80 -1.68
C PHE A 412 -3.29 -18.15 -1.86
N GLU A 413 -2.50 -18.66 -2.81
CA GLU A 413 -1.06 -18.35 -2.89
C GLU A 413 -0.73 -16.94 -3.40
N TYR A 414 -1.70 -16.27 -4.04
CA TYR A 414 -1.60 -14.94 -4.64
C TYR A 414 -2.41 -13.88 -3.88
N PHE A 415 -2.74 -14.12 -2.60
CA PHE A 415 -3.46 -13.15 -1.79
C PHE A 415 -2.83 -13.05 -0.39
N GLU A 416 -2.41 -11.83 -0.04
CA GLU A 416 -1.55 -11.56 1.11
C GLU A 416 -2.30 -10.97 2.29
N GLY A 417 -3.55 -10.53 2.12
CA GLY A 417 -4.42 -10.27 3.26
C GLY A 417 -5.52 -9.25 3.05
N PRO A 418 -6.31 -9.01 4.10
CA PRO A 418 -7.39 -8.04 4.06
C PRO A 418 -6.89 -6.61 4.31
N SER A 419 -7.53 -5.67 3.63
CA SER A 419 -7.55 -4.26 3.98
C SER A 419 -8.84 -4.01 4.75
N ILE A 420 -8.77 -3.92 6.09
CA ILE A 420 -9.96 -3.96 6.95
C ILE A 420 -10.61 -2.58 7.06
N GLN A 421 -11.90 -2.55 6.74
CA GLN A 421 -12.85 -1.52 7.15
C GLN A 421 -13.60 -1.99 8.41
N THR A 422 -13.95 -1.08 9.31
CA THR A 422 -14.95 -1.34 10.37
C THR A 422 -15.99 -0.24 10.40
N ASN A 423 -17.02 -0.40 11.24
CA ASN A 423 -18.05 0.61 11.46
C ASN A 423 -17.92 1.29 12.83
N SER A 424 -16.74 1.25 13.44
CA SER A 424 -16.52 1.75 14.79
C SER A 424 -15.09 2.22 15.04
N MET A 425 -14.93 3.36 15.70
CA MET A 425 -13.62 3.79 16.23
C MET A 425 -13.27 3.08 17.55
N ARG A 426 -14.13 2.18 18.05
CA ARG A 426 -13.92 1.51 19.35
C ARG A 426 -12.75 0.53 19.27
N PRO A 427 -11.70 0.70 20.09
CA PRO A 427 -10.47 -0.09 19.96
C PRO A 427 -10.68 -1.59 20.17
N TRP A 428 -11.59 -2.01 21.06
CA TRP A 428 -11.86 -3.43 21.30
C TRP A 428 -12.58 -4.11 20.12
N HIS A 429 -13.45 -3.39 19.41
CA HIS A 429 -14.08 -3.92 18.20
C HIS A 429 -13.04 -4.13 17.10
N ASN A 430 -12.19 -3.12 16.86
CA ASN A 430 -11.10 -3.18 15.89
C ASN A 430 -10.11 -4.30 16.22
N PHE A 431 -9.75 -4.45 17.50
CA PHE A 431 -8.92 -5.55 17.99
C PHE A 431 -9.50 -6.92 17.64
N ASP A 432 -10.78 -7.15 17.91
CA ASP A 432 -11.42 -8.46 17.69
C ASP A 432 -11.44 -8.84 16.21
N VAL A 433 -11.71 -7.86 15.33
CA VAL A 433 -11.72 -8.07 13.87
C VAL A 433 -10.31 -8.42 13.36
N ILE A 434 -9.30 -7.63 13.72
CA ILE A 434 -7.91 -7.88 13.31
C ILE A 434 -7.41 -9.22 13.85
N SER A 435 -7.60 -9.47 15.14
CA SER A 435 -7.16 -10.71 15.81
C SER A 435 -7.80 -11.94 15.17
N TYR A 436 -9.06 -11.85 14.75
CA TYR A 436 -9.72 -12.95 14.04
C TYR A 436 -8.98 -13.31 12.75
N TRP A 437 -8.67 -12.34 11.89
CA TRP A 437 -8.06 -12.57 10.58
C TRP A 437 -6.58 -12.94 10.65
N VAL A 438 -5.83 -12.36 11.59
CA VAL A 438 -4.46 -12.79 11.92
C VAL A 438 -4.46 -14.28 12.29
N ASN A 439 -5.39 -14.70 13.15
CA ASN A 439 -5.49 -16.09 13.58
C ASN A 439 -6.04 -17.03 12.50
N ALA A 440 -7.01 -16.59 11.70
CA ALA A 440 -7.60 -17.40 10.63
C ALA A 440 -6.59 -17.71 9.53
N SER A 441 -5.86 -16.70 9.06
CA SER A 441 -4.82 -16.85 8.04
C SER A 441 -3.69 -17.77 8.51
N ARG A 442 -3.20 -17.57 9.74
CA ARG A 442 -2.22 -18.45 10.37
C ARG A 442 -2.68 -19.92 10.40
N ARG A 443 -3.94 -20.19 10.74
CA ARG A 443 -4.49 -21.57 10.75
C ARG A 443 -4.64 -22.16 9.34
N ALA A 444 -4.86 -21.32 8.34
CA ALA A 444 -4.94 -21.73 6.94
C ALA A 444 -3.55 -22.03 6.31
N GLY A 445 -2.45 -21.78 7.03
CA GLY A 445 -1.09 -22.08 6.59
C GLY A 445 -0.43 -20.98 5.75
N ARG A 446 -1.10 -19.85 5.54
CA ARG A 446 -0.54 -18.64 4.92
C ARG A 446 -0.87 -17.46 5.83
N ARG A 447 0.14 -16.92 6.51
CA ARG A 447 -0.03 -15.76 7.41
C ARG A 447 -0.29 -14.53 6.55
N TRP A 448 -1.39 -13.83 6.81
CA TRP A 448 -1.71 -12.61 6.09
C TRP A 448 -1.16 -11.36 6.78
N ASN A 449 -0.84 -10.35 5.97
CA ASN A 449 -0.73 -8.96 6.39
C ASN A 449 -2.15 -8.42 6.60
N VAL A 450 -2.50 -8.08 7.83
CA VAL A 450 -3.86 -7.66 8.20
C VAL A 450 -3.78 -6.21 8.63
N SER A 451 -4.19 -5.31 7.73
CA SER A 451 -4.19 -3.86 7.95
C SER A 451 -5.55 -3.36 8.39
N MET A 452 -5.57 -2.33 9.24
CA MET A 452 -6.78 -1.55 9.56
C MET A 452 -6.74 -0.29 8.73
N ASP A 453 -7.42 -0.26 7.59
CA ASP A 453 -7.30 0.85 6.65
C ASP A 453 -8.47 1.83 6.74
N GLU A 454 -9.60 1.42 7.33
CA GLU A 454 -10.73 2.31 7.54
C GLU A 454 -11.44 1.99 8.87
N ALA A 455 -10.93 2.56 9.96
CA ALA A 455 -11.61 2.54 11.25
C ALA A 455 -12.59 3.71 11.37
N GLY A 456 -13.72 3.50 12.06
CA GLY A 456 -14.74 4.53 12.26
C GLY A 456 -16.05 4.19 11.55
N THR A 457 -16.99 5.12 11.49
CA THR A 457 -18.19 4.94 10.67
C THR A 457 -17.97 5.58 9.30
N GLY A 458 -18.60 5.08 8.23
CA GLY A 458 -18.58 5.77 6.92
C GLY A 458 -19.03 7.24 7.00
N GLY A 459 -19.88 7.58 7.98
CA GLY A 459 -20.26 8.97 8.22
C GLY A 459 -19.11 9.82 8.77
N LEU A 460 -18.41 9.38 9.80
CA LEU A 460 -17.55 10.24 10.62
C LEU A 460 -16.05 9.94 10.51
N GLY A 461 -15.66 8.69 10.22
CA GLY A 461 -14.26 8.26 10.26
C GLY A 461 -13.56 8.69 11.57
N VAL A 462 -12.32 9.16 11.45
CA VAL A 462 -11.63 9.95 12.49
C VAL A 462 -12.06 11.41 12.40
N THR A 463 -12.35 12.07 13.52
CA THR A 463 -12.78 13.48 13.52
C THR A 463 -11.63 14.47 13.39
N THR A 464 -11.90 15.70 12.94
CA THR A 464 -10.92 16.80 12.98
C THR A 464 -10.49 17.12 14.42
N ASP A 465 -9.33 17.78 14.56
CA ASP A 465 -8.78 18.16 15.87
C ASP A 465 -9.72 19.10 16.66
N ASP A 466 -10.53 19.91 15.97
CA ASP A 466 -11.43 20.90 16.57
C ASP A 466 -12.87 20.39 16.79
N TYR A 467 -13.20 19.18 16.35
CA TYR A 467 -14.54 18.63 16.48
C TYR A 467 -14.86 18.20 17.92
N ASP A 468 -15.80 18.90 18.55
CA ASP A 468 -16.33 18.66 19.91
C ASP A 468 -15.25 18.41 20.97
N ASP A 469 -14.14 19.15 20.91
CA ASP A 469 -12.99 19.04 21.82
C ASP A 469 -12.45 17.60 21.91
N ASN A 470 -12.09 17.03 20.75
CA ASN A 470 -11.57 15.66 20.58
C ASN A 470 -12.63 14.56 20.80
N TYR A 471 -13.65 14.52 19.94
CA TYR A 471 -14.73 13.53 20.00
C TYR A 471 -14.25 12.07 19.94
N ASN A 472 -13.39 11.71 18.98
CA ASN A 472 -12.93 10.32 18.83
C ASN A 472 -11.42 10.12 18.60
N GLN A 473 -10.55 11.12 18.70
CA GLN A 473 -9.12 10.87 18.49
C GLN A 473 -8.46 10.10 19.63
N ASP A 474 -9.00 10.16 20.84
CA ASP A 474 -8.58 9.24 21.91
C ASP A 474 -8.88 7.79 21.57
N GLU A 475 -10.04 7.54 20.93
CA GLU A 475 -10.40 6.20 20.44
C GLU A 475 -9.55 5.80 19.23
N ALA A 476 -9.22 6.73 18.34
CA ALA A 476 -8.30 6.50 17.22
C ALA A 476 -6.90 6.14 17.73
N ARG A 477 -6.34 6.94 18.66
CA ARG A 477 -5.06 6.63 19.31
C ARG A 477 -5.09 5.24 19.95
N ALA A 478 -6.16 4.90 20.67
CA ALA A 478 -6.32 3.58 21.25
C ALA A 478 -6.46 2.46 20.20
N THR A 479 -7.12 2.73 19.08
CA THR A 479 -7.29 1.79 17.97
C THR A 479 -5.95 1.41 17.35
N TYR A 480 -5.01 2.35 17.20
CA TYR A 480 -3.66 2.03 16.71
C TYR A 480 -2.97 0.97 17.58
N TRP A 481 -2.93 1.21 18.90
CA TRP A 481 -2.34 0.25 19.86
C TRP A 481 -3.07 -1.09 19.86
N ALA A 482 -4.39 -1.06 19.74
CA ALA A 482 -5.22 -2.25 19.66
C ALA A 482 -4.89 -3.09 18.40
N THR A 483 -4.75 -2.45 17.24
CA THR A 483 -4.37 -3.11 15.98
C THR A 483 -3.02 -3.81 16.08
N ILE A 484 -2.00 -3.12 16.60
CA ILE A 484 -0.67 -3.75 16.77
C ILE A 484 -0.72 -4.90 17.77
N ALA A 485 -1.42 -4.73 18.90
CA ALA A 485 -1.55 -5.79 19.91
C ALA A 485 -2.37 -7.00 19.43
N ALA A 486 -3.20 -6.84 18.41
CA ALA A 486 -3.92 -7.92 17.74
C ALA A 486 -3.06 -8.69 16.73
N GLY A 487 -1.86 -8.18 16.40
CA GLY A 487 -0.97 -8.74 15.39
C GLY A 487 -1.18 -8.15 13.98
N GLY A 488 -1.91 -7.04 13.86
CA GLY A 488 -2.09 -6.31 12.60
C GLY A 488 -0.83 -5.52 12.21
N ASP A 489 -0.69 -5.19 10.93
CA ASP A 489 0.51 -4.58 10.35
C ASP A 489 0.57 -3.04 10.47
N GLY A 490 -0.55 -2.41 10.84
CA GLY A 490 -0.67 -0.98 11.14
C GLY A 490 -2.00 -0.39 10.71
N VAL A 491 -2.03 0.94 10.54
CA VAL A 491 -3.27 1.69 10.30
C VAL A 491 -3.11 2.75 9.20
N GLU A 492 -4.13 2.89 8.36
CA GLU A 492 -4.43 4.10 7.58
C GLU A 492 -5.72 4.76 8.11
N TRP A 493 -5.76 6.09 8.11
CA TRP A 493 -6.86 6.84 8.73
C TRP A 493 -7.83 7.43 7.70
N TYR A 494 -9.10 7.02 7.81
CA TYR A 494 -10.24 7.48 7.01
C TYR A 494 -11.03 8.61 7.69
N PHE A 495 -11.63 9.53 6.92
CA PHE A 495 -12.22 10.78 7.43
C PHE A 495 -13.76 10.85 7.34
N GLY A 496 -14.44 9.80 6.89
CA GLY A 496 -15.90 9.81 6.72
C GLY A 496 -16.37 10.77 5.64
N TYR A 497 -17.68 11.02 5.60
CA TYR A 497 -18.34 11.95 4.66
C TYR A 497 -18.95 13.20 5.34
N SER A 498 -19.00 13.26 6.67
CA SER A 498 -19.84 14.24 7.39
C SER A 498 -19.17 15.58 7.68
N GLU A 499 -17.84 15.60 7.77
CA GLU A 499 -17.09 16.83 8.09
C GLU A 499 -16.71 17.62 6.84
N GLU A 500 -16.19 18.84 7.00
CA GLU A 500 -15.76 19.67 5.85
C GLU A 500 -14.53 19.06 5.15
N GLN A 501 -13.56 18.61 5.94
CA GLN A 501 -12.34 17.94 5.49
C GLN A 501 -12.56 16.42 5.54
N ASN A 502 -13.42 15.93 4.65
CA ASN A 502 -13.86 14.53 4.59
C ASN A 502 -13.16 13.75 3.47
N ASP A 503 -13.46 12.46 3.35
CA ASP A 503 -12.76 11.55 2.42
C ASP A 503 -12.84 11.98 0.94
N LEU A 504 -13.91 12.67 0.54
CA LEU A 504 -14.04 13.21 -0.80
C LEU A 504 -13.47 14.63 -0.92
N ASN A 505 -13.59 15.48 0.10
CA ASN A 505 -13.35 16.93 -0.04
C ASN A 505 -12.09 17.44 0.67
N MET A 506 -11.35 16.59 1.39
CA MET A 506 -10.18 17.04 2.13
C MET A 506 -9.09 17.64 1.24
N GLU A 507 -8.61 18.82 1.62
CA GLU A 507 -7.58 19.65 0.97
C GLU A 507 -6.41 19.98 1.91
N ASP A 508 -6.58 19.78 3.23
CA ASP A 508 -5.55 20.02 4.24
C ASP A 508 -5.52 18.92 5.32
N TRP A 509 -4.46 18.09 5.29
CA TRP A 509 -4.23 17.07 6.31
C TRP A 509 -3.92 17.67 7.70
N ARG A 510 -3.71 18.98 7.84
CA ARG A 510 -3.64 19.65 9.15
C ARG A 510 -4.95 19.69 9.91
N SER A 511 -6.06 19.37 9.26
CA SER A 511 -7.35 19.18 9.94
C SER A 511 -7.30 18.11 11.04
N ARG A 512 -6.30 17.21 11.00
CA ARG A 512 -6.06 16.12 11.98
C ARG A 512 -4.58 16.06 12.41
N ASP A 513 -3.97 17.22 12.68
CA ASP A 513 -2.54 17.32 13.00
C ASP A 513 -2.14 16.49 14.23
N ALA A 514 -2.99 16.43 15.26
CA ALA A 514 -2.75 15.65 16.47
C ALA A 514 -2.75 14.14 16.22
N LEU A 515 -3.64 13.64 15.35
CA LEU A 515 -3.73 12.22 14.98
C LEU A 515 -2.42 11.68 14.41
N TRP A 516 -1.76 12.46 13.54
CA TRP A 516 -0.49 12.07 12.96
C TRP A 516 0.62 11.99 14.01
N ASP A 517 0.59 12.87 15.01
CA ASP A 517 1.52 12.80 16.15
C ASP A 517 1.28 11.54 16.98
N TYR A 518 0.04 11.20 17.30
CA TYR A 518 -0.29 9.97 18.04
C TYR A 518 0.19 8.71 17.31
N THR A 519 0.00 8.68 15.99
CA THR A 519 0.41 7.55 15.15
C THR A 519 1.94 7.45 15.09
N ARG A 520 2.64 8.58 14.92
CA ARG A 520 4.11 8.64 14.99
C ARG A 520 4.63 8.20 16.36
N HIS A 521 3.99 8.62 17.45
CA HIS A 521 4.41 8.25 18.81
C HIS A 521 4.37 6.74 19.01
N ALA A 522 3.34 6.06 18.52
CA ALA A 522 3.26 4.60 18.59
C ALA A 522 4.35 3.94 17.73
N MET A 523 4.49 4.32 16.46
CA MET A 523 5.54 3.76 15.58
C MET A 523 6.96 3.95 16.15
N ASN A 524 7.25 5.15 16.64
CA ASN A 524 8.54 5.45 17.26
C ASN A 524 8.75 4.70 18.57
N PHE A 525 7.70 4.48 19.38
CA PHE A 525 7.83 3.67 20.59
C PHE A 525 8.35 2.26 20.28
N TYR A 526 7.82 1.59 19.27
CA TYR A 526 8.30 0.26 18.88
C TYR A 526 9.73 0.32 18.34
N LYS A 527 10.02 1.29 17.47
CA LYS A 527 11.32 1.46 16.83
C LYS A 527 12.43 1.84 17.83
N ASP A 528 12.25 2.93 18.57
CA ASP A 528 13.28 3.53 19.43
C ASP A 528 13.62 2.63 20.63
N ASN A 529 12.68 1.77 21.03
CA ASN A 529 12.88 0.80 22.11
C ASN A 529 13.31 -0.59 21.61
N ASN A 530 13.63 -0.76 20.32
CA ASN A 530 14.04 -2.03 19.71
C ASN A 530 13.08 -3.18 20.08
N ILE A 531 11.78 -2.95 19.90
CA ILE A 531 10.73 -3.93 20.20
C ILE A 531 10.51 -4.78 18.94
N PRO A 532 10.73 -6.10 18.99
CA PRO A 532 10.60 -6.97 17.82
C PRO A 532 9.14 -7.34 17.58
N PHE A 533 8.32 -6.37 17.19
CA PHE A 533 6.86 -6.55 17.04
C PHE A 533 6.49 -7.71 16.10
N TRP A 534 7.34 -8.04 15.13
CA TRP A 534 7.18 -9.17 14.21
C TRP A 534 7.31 -10.56 14.87
N GLU A 535 7.90 -10.65 16.06
CA GLU A 535 8.04 -11.87 16.86
C GLU A 535 7.00 -11.97 17.99
N MET A 536 6.17 -10.94 18.15
CA MET A 536 5.27 -10.81 19.28
C MET A 536 3.87 -11.31 18.94
N GLU A 537 3.14 -11.72 19.96
CA GLU A 537 1.77 -12.21 19.84
C GLU A 537 0.85 -11.57 20.89
N ASN A 538 -0.46 -11.60 20.60
CA ASN A 538 -1.45 -11.13 21.54
C ASN A 538 -1.43 -11.94 22.84
N ALA A 539 -1.56 -11.25 23.97
CA ALA A 539 -1.65 -11.90 25.28
C ALA A 539 -2.49 -11.10 26.30
N ASN A 540 -3.65 -10.56 25.88
CA ASN A 540 -4.52 -9.75 26.75
C ASN A 540 -4.90 -10.48 28.05
N ASN A 541 -4.92 -11.82 28.04
CA ASN A 541 -5.16 -12.66 29.20
C ASN A 541 -4.06 -12.62 30.29
N LEU A 542 -2.95 -11.92 30.05
CA LEU A 542 -1.87 -11.78 31.03
C LEU A 542 -2.06 -10.60 31.98
N THR A 543 -3.00 -9.70 31.73
CA THR A 543 -3.41 -8.68 32.71
C THR A 543 -4.74 -9.05 33.35
N ARG A 544 -5.14 -8.27 34.37
CA ARG A 544 -6.41 -8.49 35.09
C ARG A 544 -7.61 -7.85 34.41
N SER A 545 -7.37 -6.78 33.66
CA SER A 545 -8.38 -6.03 32.96
C SER A 545 -8.55 -6.64 31.58
N GLU A 546 -9.78 -6.99 31.24
CA GLU A 546 -10.15 -7.43 29.89
C GLU A 546 -10.10 -6.27 28.87
N LYS A 547 -9.82 -5.04 29.34
CA LYS A 547 -9.76 -3.84 28.52
C LYS A 547 -8.33 -3.41 28.16
N ASP A 548 -7.32 -4.05 28.74
CA ASP A 548 -5.92 -3.77 28.43
C ASP A 548 -5.53 -4.48 27.13
N PHE A 549 -4.67 -3.86 26.33
CA PHE A 549 -4.09 -4.50 25.15
C PHE A 549 -2.66 -4.92 25.45
N VAL A 550 -2.37 -6.21 25.32
CA VAL A 550 -1.09 -6.81 25.68
C VAL A 550 -0.50 -7.50 24.46
N PHE A 551 0.72 -7.11 24.12
CA PHE A 551 1.52 -7.70 23.05
C PHE A 551 2.83 -8.19 23.63
N THR A 552 3.25 -9.42 23.34
CA THR A 552 4.38 -10.03 24.04
C THR A 552 5.24 -10.94 23.18
N GLN A 553 6.55 -10.89 23.44
CA GLN A 553 7.44 -12.03 23.23
C GLN A 553 7.51 -12.76 24.57
N ASN A 554 6.72 -13.82 24.72
CA ASN A 554 6.42 -14.43 26.02
C ASN A 554 7.70 -14.80 26.79
N GLY A 555 7.80 -14.31 28.02
CA GLY A 555 8.92 -14.55 28.92
C GLY A 555 10.11 -13.61 28.78
N GLU A 556 10.10 -12.74 27.76
CA GLU A 556 11.19 -11.80 27.45
C GLU A 556 10.73 -10.33 27.45
N LEU A 557 9.61 -10.02 26.79
CA LEU A 557 9.14 -8.65 26.61
C LEU A 557 7.62 -8.55 26.56
N TYR A 558 7.05 -7.54 27.21
CA TYR A 558 5.61 -7.25 27.22
C TYR A 558 5.38 -5.75 26.99
N VAL A 559 4.52 -5.43 26.04
CA VAL A 559 3.95 -4.09 25.82
C VAL A 559 2.50 -4.15 26.26
N ILE A 560 2.12 -3.29 27.21
CA ILE A 560 0.78 -3.26 27.80
C ILE A 560 0.23 -1.86 27.64
N TYR A 561 -0.72 -1.67 26.72
CA TYR A 561 -1.44 -0.41 26.58
C TYR A 561 -2.69 -0.42 27.46
N LEU A 562 -2.85 0.65 28.24
CA LEU A 562 -3.94 0.88 29.19
C LEU A 562 -4.80 2.05 28.68
N PRO A 563 -5.85 1.81 27.88
CA PRO A 563 -6.68 2.89 27.34
C PRO A 563 -7.33 3.76 28.41
N ALA A 564 -7.66 3.19 29.58
CA ALA A 564 -8.29 3.90 30.70
C ALA A 564 -7.29 4.43 31.75
N GLY A 565 -5.99 4.27 31.51
CA GLY A 565 -4.96 4.57 32.49
C GLY A 565 -4.99 3.66 33.71
N GLY A 566 -4.61 4.23 34.85
CA GLY A 566 -4.54 3.53 36.12
C GLY A 566 -3.32 2.61 36.21
N GLY A 567 -3.38 1.66 37.14
CA GLY A 567 -2.32 0.68 37.31
C GLY A 567 -2.71 -0.70 36.81
N SER A 568 -1.71 -1.53 36.51
CA SER A 568 -1.91 -2.88 36.00
C SER A 568 -1.08 -3.92 36.76
N ALA A 569 -1.45 -5.19 36.58
CA ALA A 569 -0.75 -6.34 37.12
C ALA A 569 -0.53 -7.35 36.00
N LEU A 570 0.64 -7.98 35.98
CA LEU A 570 1.06 -8.92 34.94
C LEU A 570 1.19 -10.33 35.51
N ASN A 571 0.67 -11.29 34.76
CA ASN A 571 0.82 -12.71 35.04
C ASN A 571 2.12 -13.25 34.43
N LEU A 572 3.15 -13.42 35.26
CA LEU A 572 4.40 -14.06 34.86
C LEU A 572 4.43 -15.54 35.26
N GLN A 573 3.27 -16.20 35.42
CA GLN A 573 3.25 -17.63 35.69
C GLN A 573 3.94 -18.39 34.55
N GLY A 574 4.84 -19.32 34.91
CA GLY A 574 5.69 -20.02 33.95
C GLY A 574 6.97 -19.27 33.55
N ASN A 575 7.09 -17.98 33.85
CA ASN A 575 8.22 -17.13 33.48
C ASN A 575 8.94 -16.58 34.72
N SER A 576 9.99 -17.27 35.19
CA SER A 576 10.84 -16.77 36.27
C SER A 576 11.86 -15.75 35.77
N GLY A 577 12.14 -14.72 36.55
CA GLY A 577 13.14 -13.71 36.21
C GLY A 577 12.85 -12.37 36.84
N THR A 578 13.81 -11.45 36.72
CA THR A 578 13.59 -10.03 37.06
C THR A 578 13.37 -9.26 35.78
N TYR A 579 12.38 -8.38 35.79
CA TYR A 579 12.00 -7.56 34.65
C TYR A 579 12.07 -6.09 35.04
N THR A 580 12.53 -5.22 34.14
CA THR A 580 12.37 -3.77 34.26
C THR A 580 10.93 -3.38 33.95
N VAL A 581 10.48 -2.30 34.59
CA VAL A 581 9.17 -1.68 34.30
C VAL A 581 9.40 -0.22 33.93
N ASP A 582 8.82 0.18 32.82
CA ASP A 582 8.91 1.51 32.21
C ASP A 582 7.54 1.91 31.67
N TRP A 583 7.25 3.21 31.70
CA TRP A 583 5.97 3.80 31.29
C TRP A 583 6.20 4.80 30.16
N PHE A 584 5.32 4.82 29.17
CA PHE A 584 5.38 5.72 28.02
C PHE A 584 4.05 6.44 27.89
N ASN A 585 4.10 7.76 27.66
CA ASN A 585 2.92 8.59 27.46
C ASN A 585 2.58 8.60 25.96
N PRO A 586 1.54 7.89 25.52
CA PRO A 586 1.16 7.79 24.10
C PRO A 586 0.61 9.10 23.52
N ARG A 587 0.16 10.05 24.37
CA ARG A 587 -0.37 11.35 23.95
C ARG A 587 0.74 12.32 23.53
N THR A 588 1.87 12.29 24.23
CA THR A 588 2.96 13.25 24.05
C THR A 588 4.26 12.63 23.52
N GLY A 589 4.35 11.30 23.52
CA GLY A 589 5.54 10.55 23.14
C GLY A 589 6.72 10.78 24.10
N GLY A 590 7.93 10.71 23.55
CA GLY A 590 9.16 11.00 24.29
C GLY A 590 9.79 9.80 25.01
N ASN A 591 10.56 10.07 26.06
CA ASN A 591 11.35 9.06 26.75
C ASN A 591 10.49 8.18 27.68
N LEU A 592 10.92 6.93 27.88
CA LEU A 592 10.39 6.07 28.93
C LEU A 592 10.57 6.73 30.31
N GLN A 593 9.53 6.59 31.13
CA GLN A 593 9.42 7.14 32.48
C GLN A 593 9.27 6.01 33.50
N LYS A 594 9.50 6.34 34.78
CA LYS A 594 9.27 5.39 35.88
C LYS A 594 7.92 5.64 36.53
N GLY A 595 7.10 4.61 36.57
CA GLY A 595 5.82 4.63 37.29
C GLY A 595 6.02 4.64 38.79
N LYS A 596 4.95 4.92 39.54
CA LYS A 596 4.95 5.03 41.00
C LYS A 596 4.40 3.76 41.64
N GLU A 597 4.68 3.57 42.93
CA GLU A 597 4.03 2.51 43.71
C GLU A 597 2.51 2.65 43.66
N MET A 598 1.81 1.54 43.40
CA MET A 598 0.36 1.48 43.52
C MET A 598 -0.01 1.39 45.01
N ILE A 599 -0.56 2.48 45.55
CA ILE A 599 -1.13 2.49 46.90
C ILE A 599 -2.58 2.02 46.80
N ILE A 600 -2.87 0.83 47.33
CA ILE A 600 -4.24 0.33 47.45
C ILE A 600 -4.81 0.92 48.74
N GLU A 601 -5.70 1.92 48.64
CA GLU A 601 -6.50 2.33 49.80
C GLU A 601 -7.59 1.27 50.04
N GLU A 602 -7.49 0.52 51.12
CA GLU A 602 -8.55 -0.40 51.56
C GLU A 602 -9.78 0.40 52.01
N THR A 603 -10.73 0.63 51.11
CA THR A 603 -12.08 1.10 51.49
C THR A 603 -13.06 -0.07 51.52
N TYR A 604 -13.37 -0.57 52.72
CA TYR A 604 -14.45 -1.54 52.92
C TYR A 604 -15.81 -0.84 53.05
N SER A 605 -16.71 -1.06 52.08
CA SER A 605 -18.16 -1.13 52.34
C SER A 605 -18.92 -1.71 51.14
N ARG A 606 -19.35 -2.99 51.26
CA ARG A 606 -20.14 -3.79 50.29
C ARG A 606 -19.38 -4.36 49.09
N GLU A 607 -19.85 -5.52 48.62
CA GLU A 607 -19.21 -6.37 47.61
C GLU A 607 -18.66 -5.58 46.41
N PRO A 608 -17.35 -5.68 46.09
CA PRO A 608 -16.78 -4.88 45.00
C PRO A 608 -17.03 -5.53 43.64
N ALA A 609 -17.55 -4.75 42.71
CA ALA A 609 -17.56 -5.04 41.27
C ALA A 609 -16.17 -4.77 40.61
N SER A 610 -15.06 -4.89 41.36
CA SER A 610 -13.72 -4.54 40.89
C SER A 610 -12.61 -5.50 41.34
N VAL A 611 -11.54 -5.51 40.54
CA VAL A 611 -10.42 -6.46 40.48
C VAL A 611 -9.76 -6.78 41.83
N LEU A 612 -9.83 -5.90 42.83
CA LEU A 612 -9.03 -6.02 44.06
C LEU A 612 -9.51 -7.10 45.06
N SER A 613 -10.80 -7.45 45.11
CA SER A 613 -11.33 -8.40 46.10
C SER A 613 -11.12 -9.89 45.76
N ALA A 614 -10.71 -10.19 44.53
CA ALA A 614 -10.49 -11.55 44.04
C ALA A 614 -9.01 -11.87 43.77
N LEU A 615 -8.08 -11.00 44.21
CA LEU A 615 -6.68 -11.15 43.85
C LEU A 615 -5.99 -12.26 44.67
N PRO A 616 -5.40 -13.31 44.03
CA PRO A 616 -4.39 -14.14 44.67
C PRO A 616 -3.21 -13.26 45.12
N ASN A 617 -2.38 -13.75 46.05
CA ASN A 617 -1.20 -13.04 46.58
C ASN A 617 -0.32 -12.47 45.44
N ILE A 618 -0.52 -11.17 45.13
CA ILE A 618 0.29 -10.46 44.13
C ILE A 618 1.61 -10.06 44.76
N LYS A 619 2.70 -10.34 44.07
CA LYS A 619 4.03 -9.92 44.52
C LYS A 619 4.19 -8.41 44.37
N LYS A 620 4.73 -7.77 45.42
CA LYS A 620 5.03 -6.34 45.41
C LYS A 620 6.23 -6.04 44.48
N PRO A 621 6.19 -4.94 43.70
CA PRO A 621 7.31 -4.49 42.91
C PRO A 621 8.47 -4.02 43.80
N ARG A 622 9.67 -3.95 43.22
CA ARG A 622 10.79 -3.22 43.83
C ARG A 622 10.61 -1.74 43.58
N ILE A 623 10.73 -0.98 44.66
CA ILE A 623 10.50 0.46 44.66
C ILE A 623 11.80 1.17 45.01
N GLN A 624 12.18 2.14 44.21
CA GLN A 624 13.32 3.01 44.44
C GLN A 624 12.88 4.46 44.31
N GLY A 625 13.03 5.23 45.40
CA GLY A 625 12.62 6.64 45.41
C GLY A 625 11.12 6.86 45.15
N GLY A 626 10.26 5.91 45.52
CA GLY A 626 8.80 5.96 45.26
C GLY A 626 8.38 5.43 43.89
N ASN A 627 9.34 5.10 43.02
CA ASN A 627 9.08 4.59 41.68
C ASN A 627 9.22 3.07 41.60
N VAL A 628 8.33 2.42 40.87
CA VAL A 628 8.43 1.00 40.50
C VAL A 628 9.44 0.86 39.37
N THR A 629 10.53 0.14 39.62
CA THR A 629 11.61 -0.04 38.64
C THR A 629 11.74 -1.48 38.17
N GLU A 630 11.38 -2.45 39.00
CA GLU A 630 11.53 -3.88 38.72
C GLU A 630 10.41 -4.72 39.32
N VAL A 631 10.12 -5.85 38.68
CA VAL A 631 9.26 -6.93 39.19
C VAL A 631 9.94 -8.29 39.05
N THR A 632 9.55 -9.26 39.87
CA THR A 632 10.16 -10.60 39.86
C THR A 632 9.11 -11.71 39.74
N GLY A 633 9.12 -12.41 38.61
CA GLY A 633 8.35 -13.63 38.37
C GLY A 633 8.96 -14.86 39.07
N PRO A 634 8.27 -16.02 39.07
CA PRO A 634 7.01 -16.27 38.39
C PRO A 634 5.79 -15.77 39.20
N GLY A 635 4.62 -15.80 38.58
CA GLY A 635 3.32 -15.47 39.20
C GLY A 635 2.87 -14.03 38.96
N TRP A 636 1.80 -13.62 39.64
CA TRP A 636 1.25 -12.28 39.50
C TRP A 636 2.16 -11.22 40.15
N VAL A 637 2.49 -10.17 39.40
CA VAL A 637 3.28 -9.02 39.84
C VAL A 637 2.51 -7.71 39.61
N ASN A 638 2.65 -6.76 40.51
CA ASN A 638 2.07 -5.42 40.36
C ASN A 638 3.07 -4.49 39.64
N LEU A 639 2.62 -3.76 38.62
CA LEU A 639 3.44 -2.89 37.77
C LEU A 639 3.44 -1.41 38.22
N GLY A 640 2.69 -1.06 39.25
CA GLY A 640 2.54 0.30 39.74
C GLY A 640 1.42 1.08 39.04
N ILE A 641 1.50 2.40 39.15
CA ILE A 641 0.65 3.39 38.46
C ILE A 641 1.54 4.32 37.61
N PRO A 642 1.00 5.03 36.62
CA PRO A 642 1.78 5.97 35.83
C PRO A 642 2.38 7.10 36.68
N PRO A 643 3.44 7.77 36.19
CA PRO A 643 4.09 8.87 36.90
C PRO A 643 3.17 10.07 37.13
N GLU A 644 2.21 10.32 36.23
CA GLU A 644 1.26 11.42 36.25
C GLU A 644 -0.02 11.03 35.51
N ASP A 645 -1.03 11.91 35.51
CA ASP A 645 -2.26 11.74 34.73
C ASP A 645 -2.87 10.34 34.84
N VAL A 646 -3.11 9.89 36.07
CA VAL A 646 -3.45 8.49 36.39
C VAL A 646 -4.73 8.01 35.71
N LYS A 647 -5.58 8.92 35.22
CA LYS A 647 -6.83 8.59 34.52
C LYS A 647 -6.72 8.61 33.00
N GLU A 648 -5.57 9.02 32.48
CA GLU A 648 -5.30 9.08 31.05
C GLU A 648 -4.57 7.82 30.58
N ASP A 649 -4.54 7.56 29.28
CA ASP A 649 -3.96 6.35 28.71
C ASP A 649 -2.44 6.22 28.89
N TRP A 650 -1.91 5.01 29.07
CA TRP A 650 -0.46 4.80 29.19
C TRP A 650 -0.03 3.48 28.57
N VAL A 651 1.23 3.40 28.15
CA VAL A 651 1.85 2.14 27.73
C VAL A 651 2.88 1.73 28.77
N ILE A 652 2.86 0.47 29.21
CA ILE A 652 3.89 -0.12 30.05
C ILE A 652 4.77 -1.01 29.19
N LEU A 653 6.08 -0.79 29.26
CA LEU A 653 7.09 -1.69 28.71
C LEU A 653 7.71 -2.50 29.86
N VAL A 654 7.54 -3.82 29.80
CA VAL A 654 8.16 -4.77 30.74
C VAL A 654 9.18 -5.61 29.99
N ARG A 655 10.45 -5.57 30.41
CA ARG A 655 11.54 -6.29 29.72
C ARG A 655 12.36 -7.12 30.70
N LYS A 656 12.66 -8.36 30.34
CA LYS A 656 13.53 -9.23 31.13
C LYS A 656 14.95 -8.65 31.19
N LYS A 657 15.57 -8.78 32.35
CA LYS A 657 16.95 -8.36 32.59
C LYS A 657 18.00 -9.36 32.14
#